data_AF-A0AAQ5YYW1-F1
#
_entry.id   AF-A0AAQ5YYW1-F1
#
_cell.length_a   1.000
_cell.length_b   1.000
_cell.length_c   1.000
_cell.angle_alpha   90.00
_cell.angle_beta   90.00
_cell.angle_gamma   90.00
#
_symmetry.space_group_name_H-M   'P 1'
#
loop_
_entity.id
_entity.type
_entity.pdbx_description
1 polymer ?
#
loop_
_entity_poly.entity_id
_entity_poly.type
_entity_poly.pdbx_seq_one_letter_code
_entity_poly.pdbx_strand_id
1 'polypeptide(L)'
;MAFAKFSKILRLPTIEIKKKVKQYEHVHRDINPNDLWEIIGELGDGAFGKVYKAKNKETGVLAAAKVIETKCEEELEDYMVEIDILAKCDHRYIVKLLDAFYHDNKLWIMIEFCPGGAVDATMLELDRGLTEPQIKVVCRQMLEALDYLHSMKIIHRDLKAGNILLMLDGDIKLADFGVSAKNTKTLQRRDSFIGTPYWMAPEVVMCETMKDAPYDYKADIWSLGITLIELAQIEPPHHELNPMRVLLKIAKSEPPTLEQPYKWSQEFKDFLKKALDKNPEIRPTAVQLMEHPFVRSVTSNRPLRELVAEAKAEVMEEIEDNREEGEEDDAMELTVVPNLDLFFLLFHSCNFFFVIVCFQKESKQSSRFSERSCGFKLLAFSSKTLKRTRKFVVDGVEVSVTTSKIIKDDEKKDEEMRFLRRQELRELRLLQKEEHRVQALLNSKLEIQREQMQRRFDQEMHSKKKHYDMELENLEKHQKQTIEKMETDHNFKLKDETKHIKAVQERDYRKFQDQLKHKKKEVKQSVDKLPRSQRKESLKQKMNSFQEEKIRDVHQKNYLDTTLKRIISNNKREIAQMERECLDRKHHLIREREATIWDMEEKNLHERHQLLKQQLKDQYFLQRHQLLKKHEKEQEQMQCYNQRMIEILKARQQQEKSRLPKIQRGEAKTRMAMFKKSLRINSTGSASEDREKIKQFSQQEEKRQRAERLHQQQKHENQMREMVGQCESNVRELLQLQNEKCHLLVENETQRLKQLDEQHNQLLKEWRDLLKPRKKALEDELNTKKREQEAFFRMSESSDCPNPSSPHKLSKFMPYQDSSNT
;
A
#
# COMPACT_ATOMS: atom_id res chain seq x y z
N MET A 1 28.68 -7.73 -25.70
CA MET A 1 27.32 -7.85 -25.11
C MET A 1 26.28 -7.98 -26.22
N ALA A 2 26.24 -9.11 -26.93
CA ALA A 2 25.28 -9.36 -28.01
C ALA A 2 25.14 -10.86 -28.27
N PHE A 3 24.69 -11.64 -27.28
CA PHE A 3 24.44 -13.09 -27.44
C PHE A 3 23.35 -13.66 -26.52
N ALA A 4 22.40 -12.84 -26.03
CA ALA A 4 21.35 -13.29 -25.10
C ALA A 4 19.94 -12.82 -25.49
N LYS A 5 19.53 -13.00 -26.76
CA LYS A 5 18.15 -12.77 -27.23
C LYS A 5 17.70 -13.77 -28.32
N PHE A 6 18.02 -15.05 -28.15
CA PHE A 6 17.52 -16.12 -29.03
C PHE A 6 17.21 -17.38 -28.24
N SER A 7 16.02 -17.43 -27.61
CA SER A 7 15.37 -18.68 -27.16
C SER A 7 13.91 -18.46 -26.75
N LYS A 8 13.06 -17.95 -27.66
CA LYS A 8 11.60 -17.92 -27.50
C LYS A 8 10.87 -17.98 -28.85
N ILE A 9 11.22 -18.95 -29.68
CA ILE A 9 10.32 -19.51 -30.69
C ILE A 9 10.65 -21.00 -30.64
N LEU A 10 9.59 -21.81 -30.56
CA LEU A 10 9.53 -23.25 -30.37
C LEU A 10 8.81 -23.63 -29.02
N ARG A 11 7.51 -24.03 -29.14
CA ARG A 11 6.65 -24.71 -28.16
C ARG A 11 6.89 -26.24 -28.22
N LEU A 12 7.68 -26.83 -27.33
CA LEU A 12 7.68 -28.27 -27.05
C LEU A 12 6.59 -28.54 -25.99
N PRO A 13 6.07 -29.77 -25.86
CA PRO A 13 4.99 -30.07 -24.93
C PRO A 13 5.46 -29.77 -23.50
N THR A 14 4.58 -29.10 -22.75
CA THR A 14 4.77 -28.57 -21.40
C THR A 14 5.37 -29.60 -20.44
N ILE A 15 6.69 -29.60 -20.33
CA ILE A 15 7.34 -29.93 -19.05
C ILE A 15 7.06 -28.72 -18.18
N GLU A 16 6.25 -28.91 -17.13
CA GLU A 16 6.10 -27.93 -16.06
C GLU A 16 7.48 -27.64 -15.46
N ILE A 17 8.15 -26.61 -15.99
CA ILE A 17 9.22 -25.96 -15.27
C ILE A 17 8.51 -25.17 -14.17
N LYS A 18 8.25 -25.83 -13.04
CA LYS A 18 8.01 -25.15 -11.77
C LYS A 18 9.10 -24.09 -11.67
N LYS A 19 8.74 -22.80 -11.73
CA LYS A 19 9.63 -21.74 -11.28
C LYS A 19 10.17 -22.23 -9.94
N LYS A 20 11.48 -22.36 -9.78
CA LYS A 20 12.07 -22.66 -8.47
C LYS A 20 11.57 -21.58 -7.53
N VAL A 21 10.60 -21.93 -6.70
CA VAL A 21 10.11 -21.08 -5.62
C VAL A 21 11.35 -20.73 -4.81
N LYS A 22 11.67 -19.42 -4.69
CA LYS A 22 12.80 -18.99 -3.85
C LYS A 22 12.53 -19.51 -2.45
N GLN A 23 13.39 -20.38 -1.93
CA GLN A 23 13.20 -20.93 -0.59
C GLN A 23 13.67 -19.88 0.41
N TYR A 24 12.75 -19.34 1.21
CA TYR A 24 13.10 -18.46 2.33
C TYR A 24 13.36 -19.36 3.54
N GLU A 25 14.56 -19.29 4.11
CA GLU A 25 15.04 -20.22 5.13
C GLU A 25 14.20 -20.19 6.41
N HIS A 26 13.69 -19.01 6.78
CA HIS A 26 12.96 -18.77 8.02
C HIS A 26 11.44 -18.68 7.84
N VAL A 27 10.87 -19.11 6.71
CA VAL A 27 9.43 -19.02 6.44
C VAL A 27 8.85 -20.38 6.02
N HIS A 28 7.94 -20.91 6.84
CA HIS A 28 7.26 -22.17 6.59
C HIS A 28 6.10 -21.98 5.59
N ARG A 29 6.09 -22.79 4.52
CA ARG A 29 5.05 -22.75 3.47
C ARG A 29 4.09 -23.93 3.50
N ASP A 30 4.58 -25.07 3.96
CA ASP A 30 3.83 -26.32 3.92
C ASP A 30 2.95 -26.54 5.16
N ILE A 31 2.86 -25.52 6.02
CA ILE A 31 2.16 -25.57 7.31
C ILE A 31 1.12 -24.46 7.34
N ASN A 32 -0.14 -24.82 7.61
CA ASN A 32 -1.17 -23.83 7.91
C ASN A 32 -0.96 -23.32 9.35
N PRO A 33 -0.72 -22.02 9.55
CA PRO A 33 -0.49 -21.46 10.88
C PRO A 33 -1.68 -21.68 11.84
N ASN A 34 -2.90 -21.78 11.31
CA ASN A 34 -4.10 -22.02 12.11
C ASN A 34 -4.16 -23.42 12.70
N ASP A 35 -3.36 -24.37 12.22
CA ASP A 35 -3.29 -25.72 12.81
C ASP A 35 -2.54 -25.67 14.14
N LEU A 36 -1.47 -24.85 14.21
CA LEU A 36 -0.59 -24.71 15.37
C LEU A 36 -1.02 -23.60 16.34
N TRP A 37 -1.59 -22.52 15.83
CA TRP A 37 -1.91 -21.31 16.59
C TRP A 37 -3.40 -21.01 16.56
N GLU A 38 -3.94 -20.69 17.74
CA GLU A 38 -5.30 -20.19 17.91
C GLU A 38 -5.27 -18.67 18.09
N ILE A 39 -5.99 -17.93 17.24
CA ILE A 39 -6.17 -16.48 17.40
C ILE A 39 -7.18 -16.23 18.53
N ILE A 40 -6.75 -15.51 19.57
CA ILE A 40 -7.55 -15.26 20.78
C ILE A 40 -8.03 -13.80 20.90
N GLY A 41 -7.50 -12.88 20.07
CA GLY A 41 -7.95 -11.49 20.04
C GLY A 41 -7.14 -10.61 19.09
N GLU A 42 -7.63 -9.41 18.80
CA GLU A 42 -6.90 -8.39 18.04
C GLU A 42 -6.14 -7.48 19.03
N LEU A 43 -4.85 -7.22 18.77
CA LEU A 43 -4.02 -6.33 19.60
C LEU A 43 -3.94 -4.91 19.02
N GLY A 44 -4.01 -4.78 17.69
CA GLY A 44 -4.03 -3.49 17.01
C GLY A 44 -3.70 -3.58 15.52
N ASP A 45 -3.66 -2.42 14.87
CA ASP A 45 -3.25 -2.26 13.47
C ASP A 45 -1.80 -1.75 13.42
N GLY A 46 -0.88 -2.56 12.88
CA GLY A 46 0.49 -2.13 12.58
C GLY A 46 0.59 -1.43 11.22
N ALA A 47 1.73 -0.79 10.94
CA ALA A 47 1.95 -0.05 9.69
C ALA A 47 1.77 -0.90 8.41
N PHE A 48 1.99 -2.21 8.50
CA PHE A 48 1.98 -3.15 7.37
C PHE A 48 0.91 -4.24 7.46
N GLY A 49 0.13 -4.30 8.55
CA GLY A 49 -0.84 -5.37 8.74
C GLY A 49 -1.41 -5.45 10.15
N LYS A 50 -2.40 -6.33 10.34
CA LYS A 50 -3.07 -6.51 11.64
C LYS A 50 -2.23 -7.36 12.57
N VAL A 51 -2.22 -7.01 13.85
CA VAL A 51 -1.55 -7.77 14.90
C VAL A 51 -2.57 -8.43 15.80
N TYR A 52 -2.48 -9.75 15.92
CA TYR A 52 -3.38 -10.56 16.74
C TYR A 52 -2.64 -11.16 17.92
N LYS A 53 -3.35 -11.37 19.03
CA LYS A 53 -2.90 -12.23 20.11
C LYS A 53 -3.20 -13.66 19.71
N ALA A 54 -2.19 -14.52 19.74
CA ALA A 54 -2.29 -15.93 19.39
C ALA A 54 -1.80 -16.81 20.55
N LYS A 55 -2.34 -18.02 20.64
CA LYS A 55 -1.91 -19.05 21.61
C LYS A 55 -1.52 -20.31 20.86
N ASN A 56 -0.33 -20.83 21.14
CA ASN A 56 0.10 -22.11 20.58
C ASN A 56 -0.75 -23.22 21.20
N LYS A 57 -1.35 -24.07 20.36
CA LYS A 57 -2.31 -25.08 20.83
C LYS A 57 -1.65 -26.22 21.62
N GLU A 58 -0.37 -26.50 21.37
CA GLU A 58 0.36 -27.58 22.04
C GLU A 58 1.02 -27.10 23.34
N THR A 59 1.79 -26.00 23.25
CA THR A 59 2.61 -25.51 24.35
C THR A 59 1.88 -24.52 25.26
N GLY A 60 0.77 -23.93 24.78
CA GLY A 60 0.06 -22.86 25.48
C GLY A 60 0.78 -21.50 25.48
N VAL A 61 1.96 -21.39 24.84
CA VAL A 61 2.74 -20.15 24.71
C VAL A 61 1.93 -19.09 23.99
N LEU A 62 1.98 -17.85 24.49
CA LEU A 62 1.33 -16.69 23.85
C LEU A 62 2.28 -16.02 22.87
N ALA A 63 1.74 -15.62 21.72
CA ALA A 63 2.45 -14.87 20.69
C ALA A 63 1.64 -13.65 20.24
N ALA A 64 2.32 -12.67 19.66
CA ALA A 64 1.71 -11.69 18.78
C ALA A 64 1.91 -12.16 17.33
N ALA A 65 0.83 -12.29 16.57
CA ALA A 65 0.82 -12.70 15.18
C ALA A 65 0.59 -11.47 14.30
N LYS A 66 1.64 -10.98 13.63
CA LYS A 66 1.55 -9.92 12.61
C LYS A 66 1.16 -10.59 11.30
N VAL A 67 -0.06 -10.37 10.85
CA VAL A 67 -0.62 -10.99 9.63
C VAL A 67 -0.73 -9.95 8.53
N ILE A 68 -0.03 -10.21 7.44
CA ILE A 68 0.13 -9.30 6.30
C ILE A 68 -0.44 -9.98 5.07
N GLU A 69 -1.40 -9.34 4.42
CA GLU A 69 -1.95 -9.80 3.14
C GLU A 69 -1.02 -9.35 2.00
N THR A 70 -0.56 -10.30 1.20
CA THR A 70 0.31 -10.06 0.05
C THR A 70 -0.46 -10.29 -1.24
N LYS A 71 -0.28 -9.43 -2.24
CA LYS A 71 -0.94 -9.59 -3.55
C LYS A 71 -0.18 -10.53 -4.47
N CYS A 72 1.13 -10.59 -4.30
CA CYS A 72 2.02 -11.51 -5.02
C CYS A 72 3.23 -11.87 -4.17
N GLU A 73 3.89 -12.97 -4.53
CA GLU A 73 5.05 -13.49 -3.81
C GLU A 73 6.28 -12.55 -3.89
N GLU A 74 6.30 -11.61 -4.84
CA GLU A 74 7.37 -10.60 -4.96
C GLU A 74 7.33 -9.59 -3.79
N GLU A 75 6.15 -9.31 -3.22
CA GLU A 75 6.01 -8.42 -2.05
C GLU A 75 6.61 -9.03 -0.76
N LEU A 76 6.83 -10.36 -0.72
CA LEU A 76 7.49 -11.00 0.43
C LEU A 76 8.91 -10.49 0.64
N GLU A 77 9.63 -10.14 -0.44
CA GLU A 77 11.02 -9.67 -0.36
C GLU A 77 11.16 -8.43 0.55
N ASP A 78 10.12 -7.58 0.60
CA ASP A 78 10.12 -6.39 1.43
C ASP A 78 10.06 -6.70 2.93
N TYR A 79 9.48 -7.85 3.31
CA TYR A 79 9.30 -8.29 4.70
C TYR A 79 10.37 -9.27 5.16
N MET A 80 11.11 -9.89 4.23
CA MET A 80 12.18 -10.85 4.59
C MET A 80 13.29 -10.18 5.39
N VAL A 81 13.53 -8.88 5.19
CA VAL A 81 14.52 -8.13 5.98
C VAL A 81 14.19 -8.15 7.47
N GLU A 82 12.93 -7.94 7.84
CA GLU A 82 12.46 -7.96 9.23
C GLU A 82 12.65 -9.35 9.85
N ILE A 83 12.22 -10.40 9.13
CA ILE A 83 12.32 -11.80 9.58
C ILE A 83 13.79 -12.20 9.74
N ASP A 84 14.64 -11.90 8.76
CA ASP A 84 16.08 -12.24 8.80
C ASP A 84 16.86 -11.44 9.83
N ILE A 85 16.37 -10.27 10.26
CA ILE A 85 16.93 -9.51 11.37
C ILE A 85 16.53 -10.19 12.68
N LEU A 86 15.22 -10.39 12.90
CA LEU A 86 14.71 -10.96 14.14
C LEU A 86 15.20 -12.40 14.37
N ALA A 87 15.34 -13.21 13.31
CA ALA A 87 15.88 -14.56 13.39
C ALA A 87 17.36 -14.61 13.87
N LYS A 88 18.11 -13.52 13.66
CA LYS A 88 19.54 -13.42 14.05
C LYS A 88 19.73 -12.68 15.38
N CYS A 89 18.76 -11.89 15.80
CA CYS A 89 18.79 -11.15 17.04
C CYS A 89 18.34 -12.03 18.20
N ASP A 90 19.28 -12.40 19.09
CA ASP A 90 18.96 -12.97 20.40
C ASP A 90 19.52 -12.04 21.48
N HIS A 91 18.65 -11.15 21.96
CA HIS A 91 18.98 -10.19 23.00
C HIS A 91 17.81 -10.02 23.95
N ARG A 92 18.10 -9.80 25.24
CA ARG A 92 17.08 -9.69 26.30
C ARG A 92 16.01 -8.64 25.99
N TYR A 93 16.45 -7.49 25.48
CA TYR A 93 15.59 -6.32 25.21
C TYR A 93 15.15 -6.16 23.75
N ILE A 94 15.23 -7.21 22.95
CA ILE A 94 14.69 -7.25 21.57
C ILE A 94 13.61 -8.31 21.53
N VAL A 95 12.51 -8.05 20.81
CA VAL A 95 11.43 -9.02 20.65
C VAL A 95 11.94 -10.27 19.93
N LYS A 96 11.59 -11.46 20.43
CA LYS A 96 11.99 -12.72 19.81
C LYS A 96 11.05 -13.11 18.67
N LEU A 97 11.62 -13.53 17.54
CA LEU A 97 10.89 -14.29 16.52
C LEU A 97 10.66 -15.70 17.05
N LEU A 98 9.39 -16.12 17.09
CA LEU A 98 9.02 -17.49 17.43
C LEU A 98 8.97 -18.34 16.17
N ASP A 99 8.27 -17.88 15.13
CA ASP A 99 8.10 -18.56 13.85
C ASP A 99 7.65 -17.57 12.76
N ALA A 100 7.75 -17.96 11.48
CA ALA A 100 7.06 -17.27 10.39
C ALA A 100 6.45 -18.25 9.38
N PHE A 101 5.25 -17.95 8.90
CA PHE A 101 4.48 -18.80 7.98
C PHE A 101 4.01 -18.00 6.77
N TYR A 102 3.97 -18.63 5.60
CA TYR A 102 3.32 -18.09 4.41
C TYR A 102 2.26 -19.06 3.91
N HIS A 103 0.99 -18.69 4.08
CA HIS A 103 -0.16 -19.53 3.76
C HIS A 103 -1.31 -18.66 3.24
N ASP A 104 -2.01 -19.11 2.19
CA ASP A 104 -3.15 -18.40 1.58
C ASP A 104 -2.89 -16.91 1.26
N ASN A 105 -1.74 -16.62 0.65
CA ASN A 105 -1.27 -15.27 0.33
C ASN A 105 -1.11 -14.35 1.55
N LYS A 106 -1.02 -14.92 2.75
CA LYS A 106 -0.80 -14.21 4.02
C LYS A 106 0.55 -14.58 4.61
N LEU A 107 1.34 -13.58 4.93
CA LEU A 107 2.55 -13.73 5.75
C LEU A 107 2.17 -13.57 7.22
N TRP A 108 2.53 -14.54 8.04
CA TRP A 108 2.35 -14.56 9.48
C TRP A 108 3.72 -14.48 10.13
N ILE A 109 3.97 -13.42 10.90
CA ILE A 109 5.19 -13.29 11.69
C ILE A 109 4.78 -13.45 13.15
N MET A 110 5.22 -14.55 13.77
CA MET A 110 4.92 -14.90 15.15
C MET A 110 6.05 -14.40 16.03
N ILE A 111 5.75 -13.43 16.90
CA ILE A 111 6.73 -12.83 17.82
C ILE A 111 6.29 -12.99 19.27
N GLU A 112 7.25 -12.88 20.18
CA GLU A 112 7.03 -12.94 21.63
C GLU A 112 5.93 -11.95 22.06
N PHE A 113 4.91 -12.47 22.76
CA PHE A 113 3.84 -11.62 23.29
C PHE A 113 4.33 -10.81 24.49
N CYS A 114 4.29 -9.48 24.37
CA CYS A 114 4.66 -8.55 25.45
C CYS A 114 3.42 -8.11 26.22
N PRO A 115 3.14 -8.68 27.42
CA PRO A 115 1.88 -8.48 28.12
C PRO A 115 1.64 -7.06 28.64
N GLY A 116 2.69 -6.24 28.80
CA GLY A 116 2.57 -4.84 29.22
C GLY A 116 2.16 -3.89 28.09
N GLY A 117 2.12 -4.36 26.84
CA GLY A 117 1.80 -3.52 25.68
C GLY A 117 2.91 -2.52 25.35
N ALA A 118 2.62 -1.60 24.44
CA ALA A 118 3.56 -0.54 24.07
C ALA A 118 3.56 0.61 25.11
N VAL A 119 4.68 1.32 25.22
CA VAL A 119 4.84 2.41 26.20
C VAL A 119 3.89 3.58 25.89
N ASP A 120 3.62 3.87 24.61
CA ASP A 120 2.64 4.90 24.21
C ASP A 120 1.22 4.57 24.69
N ALA A 121 0.80 3.32 24.55
CA ALA A 121 -0.47 2.82 25.05
C ALA A 121 -0.53 2.91 26.59
N THR A 122 0.58 2.66 27.27
CA THR A 122 0.69 2.81 28.73
C THR A 122 0.55 4.28 29.15
N MET A 123 1.19 5.21 28.44
CA MET A 123 1.03 6.65 28.70
C MET A 123 -0.41 7.12 28.46
N LEU A 124 -1.05 6.59 27.42
CA LEU A 124 -2.44 6.88 27.08
C LEU A 124 -3.40 6.36 28.17
N GLU A 125 -3.20 5.13 28.66
CA GLU A 125 -4.01 4.51 29.72
C GLU A 125 -3.88 5.28 31.05
N LEU A 126 -2.67 5.73 31.38
CA LEU A 126 -2.41 6.47 32.62
C LEU A 126 -2.71 7.98 32.51
N ASP A 127 -2.98 8.50 31.32
CA ASP A 127 -3.16 9.94 30.99
C ASP A 127 -2.01 10.81 31.50
N ARG A 128 -0.77 10.28 31.44
CA ARG A 128 0.46 10.98 31.86
C ARG A 128 1.71 10.41 31.18
N GLY A 129 2.73 11.25 31.05
CA GLY A 129 4.09 10.81 30.69
C GLY A 129 4.75 9.98 31.80
N LEU A 130 5.91 9.41 31.48
CA LEU A 130 6.74 8.66 32.42
C LEU A 130 7.47 9.60 33.38
N THR A 131 7.72 9.10 34.59
CA THR A 131 8.57 9.76 35.56
C THR A 131 10.04 9.59 35.20
N GLU A 132 10.92 10.48 35.66
CA GLU A 132 12.34 10.39 35.35
C GLU A 132 12.98 9.04 35.72
N PRO A 133 12.68 8.40 36.88
CA PRO A 133 13.16 7.05 37.18
C PRO A 133 12.70 5.99 36.16
N GLN A 134 11.47 6.09 35.65
CA GLN A 134 10.96 5.19 34.59
C GLN A 134 11.70 5.43 33.28
N ILE A 135 11.89 6.70 32.89
CA ILE A 135 12.65 7.09 31.70
C ILE A 135 14.10 6.59 31.78
N LYS A 136 14.75 6.68 32.95
CA LYS A 136 16.12 6.17 33.17
C LYS A 136 16.23 4.68 32.86
N VAL A 137 15.27 3.87 33.33
CA VAL A 137 15.25 2.43 33.06
C VAL A 137 15.04 2.15 31.58
N VAL A 138 14.04 2.78 30.94
CA VAL A 138 13.80 2.62 29.48
C VAL A 138 15.05 3.00 28.70
N CYS A 139 15.64 4.15 29.01
CA CYS A 139 16.85 4.66 28.34
C CYS A 139 18.03 3.68 28.48
N ARG A 140 18.28 3.17 29.69
CA ARG A 140 19.35 2.20 29.94
C ARG A 140 19.16 0.92 29.11
N GLN A 141 17.98 0.33 29.14
CA GLN A 141 17.70 -0.91 28.41
C GLN A 141 17.69 -0.70 26.90
N MET A 142 17.20 0.46 26.42
CA MET A 142 17.28 0.87 25.01
C MET A 142 18.73 0.98 24.54
N LEU A 143 19.61 1.58 25.34
CA LEU A 143 21.04 1.70 24.99
C LEU A 143 21.72 0.34 24.88
N GLU A 144 21.40 -0.62 25.76
CA GLU A 144 21.91 -1.99 25.69
C GLU A 144 21.40 -2.71 24.42
N ALA A 145 20.12 -2.53 24.06
CA ALA A 145 19.57 -3.05 22.81
C ALA A 145 20.23 -2.44 21.56
N LEU A 146 20.45 -1.13 21.56
CA LEU A 146 21.08 -0.42 20.45
C LEU A 146 22.56 -0.79 20.29
N ASP A 147 23.31 -0.92 21.39
CA ASP A 147 24.70 -1.38 21.35
C ASP A 147 24.80 -2.77 20.68
N TYR A 148 23.91 -3.69 21.08
CA TYR A 148 23.81 -5.01 20.45
C TYR A 148 23.53 -4.91 18.94
N LEU A 149 22.50 -4.16 18.53
CA LEU A 149 22.14 -4.00 17.11
C LEU A 149 23.27 -3.37 16.30
N HIS A 150 23.89 -2.31 16.83
CA HIS A 150 24.97 -1.58 16.16
C HIS A 150 26.23 -2.44 16.03
N SER A 151 26.52 -3.30 17.01
CA SER A 151 27.60 -4.29 16.93
C SER A 151 27.38 -5.29 15.79
N MET A 152 26.12 -5.66 15.53
CA MET A 152 25.69 -6.53 14.43
C MET A 152 25.53 -5.80 13.09
N LYS A 153 25.88 -4.51 13.02
CA LYS A 153 25.72 -3.65 11.82
C LYS A 153 24.26 -3.52 11.36
N ILE A 154 23.33 -3.53 12.32
CA ILE A 154 21.90 -3.30 12.11
C ILE A 154 21.55 -1.90 12.62
N ILE A 155 20.78 -1.14 11.84
CA ILE A 155 20.25 0.17 12.23
C ILE A 155 18.73 0.03 12.31
N HIS A 156 18.12 0.48 13.41
CA HIS A 156 16.68 0.30 13.63
C HIS A 156 15.83 1.21 12.75
N ARG A 157 16.14 2.53 12.71
CA ARG A 157 15.51 3.57 11.86
C ARG A 157 14.08 3.99 12.20
N ASP A 158 13.48 3.48 13.28
CA ASP A 158 12.11 3.87 13.69
C ASP A 158 11.94 3.75 15.20
N LEU A 159 12.84 4.36 15.98
CA LEU A 159 12.68 4.42 17.43
C LEU A 159 11.61 5.44 17.82
N LYS A 160 10.61 4.98 18.56
CA LYS A 160 9.48 5.76 19.11
C LYS A 160 8.84 4.99 20.26
N ALA A 161 8.03 5.64 21.10
CA ALA A 161 7.42 4.97 22.26
C ALA A 161 6.50 3.79 21.87
N GLY A 162 5.85 3.88 20.71
CA GLY A 162 5.01 2.79 20.17
C GLY A 162 5.77 1.51 19.78
N ASN A 163 7.09 1.59 19.59
CA ASN A 163 7.95 0.44 19.25
C ASN A 163 8.70 -0.12 20.47
N ILE A 164 8.46 0.42 21.66
CA ILE A 164 9.00 -0.08 22.94
C ILE A 164 7.88 -0.82 23.65
N LEU A 165 7.99 -2.15 23.75
CA LEU A 165 7.01 -2.99 24.43
C LEU A 165 7.46 -3.30 25.86
N LEU A 166 6.51 -3.49 26.77
CA LEU A 166 6.76 -3.76 28.19
C LEU A 166 6.43 -5.21 28.57
N MET A 167 7.32 -5.82 29.35
CA MET A 167 7.12 -7.10 30.02
C MET A 167 6.57 -6.88 31.45
N LEU A 168 5.94 -7.91 32.02
CA LEU A 168 5.38 -7.82 33.38
C LEU A 168 6.43 -7.62 34.48
N ASP A 169 7.67 -8.05 34.24
CA ASP A 169 8.78 -7.93 35.17
C ASP A 169 9.49 -6.57 35.13
N GLY A 170 9.06 -5.67 34.24
CA GLY A 170 9.61 -4.33 34.06
C GLY A 170 10.69 -4.21 32.99
N ASP A 171 10.95 -5.27 32.21
CA ASP A 171 11.85 -5.18 31.06
C ASP A 171 11.17 -4.65 29.80
N ILE A 172 11.92 -3.94 28.96
CA ILE A 172 11.47 -3.56 27.63
C ILE A 172 11.78 -4.65 26.59
N LYS A 173 11.04 -4.61 25.48
CA LYS A 173 11.34 -5.33 24.25
C LYS A 173 11.20 -4.36 23.08
N LEU A 174 12.30 -4.09 22.39
CA LEU A 174 12.31 -3.28 21.17
C LEU A 174 11.71 -4.10 20.02
N ALA A 175 10.78 -3.49 19.29
CA ALA A 175 10.00 -4.13 18.23
C ALA A 175 9.96 -3.28 16.94
N ASP A 176 9.37 -3.87 15.89
CA ASP A 176 9.14 -3.29 14.56
C ASP A 176 10.39 -2.94 13.74
N PHE A 177 10.97 -3.98 13.13
CA PHE A 177 12.17 -3.87 12.27
C PHE A 177 11.83 -3.75 10.77
N GLY A 178 10.57 -3.43 10.44
CA GLY A 178 10.07 -3.40 9.05
C GLY A 178 10.76 -2.38 8.13
N VAL A 179 11.43 -1.37 8.69
CA VAL A 179 12.23 -0.37 7.96
C VAL A 179 13.71 -0.41 8.30
N SER A 180 14.14 -1.38 9.11
CA SER A 180 15.54 -1.54 9.52
C SER A 180 16.43 -1.95 8.35
N ALA A 181 17.73 -1.67 8.45
CA ALA A 181 18.69 -2.05 7.42
C ALA A 181 19.95 -2.71 7.97
N LYS A 182 20.48 -3.65 7.19
CA LYS A 182 21.81 -4.24 7.37
C LYS A 182 22.81 -3.41 6.57
N ASN A 183 23.89 -2.93 7.22
CA ASN A 183 24.87 -2.01 6.61
C ASN A 183 25.80 -2.67 5.55
N THR A 184 25.45 -3.85 5.04
CA THR A 184 26.20 -4.58 4.01
C THR A 184 25.86 -4.08 2.60
N LYS A 185 26.40 -2.92 2.20
CA LYS A 185 26.44 -2.43 0.80
C LYS A 185 25.15 -2.52 -0.02
N THR A 186 23.97 -2.39 0.59
CA THR A 186 22.72 -2.26 -0.15
C THR A 186 22.21 -0.84 -0.05
N LEU A 187 22.48 -0.06 -1.11
CA LEU A 187 21.56 0.97 -1.57
C LEU A 187 20.21 0.31 -1.83
N GLN A 188 19.39 0.17 -0.78
CA GLN A 188 18.01 -0.25 -0.97
C GLN A 188 17.29 0.88 -1.69
N ARG A 189 16.99 0.65 -2.98
CA ARG A 189 16.07 1.45 -3.77
C ARG A 189 14.71 1.42 -3.10
N ARG A 190 14.23 2.54 -2.57
CA ARG A 190 12.80 2.72 -2.28
C ARG A 190 12.39 4.14 -2.64
N ASP A 191 11.33 4.24 -3.44
CA ASP A 191 10.73 5.49 -3.92
C ASP A 191 9.74 6.10 -2.88
N SER A 192 9.67 5.55 -1.67
CA SER A 192 8.82 6.02 -0.56
C SER A 192 9.64 6.48 0.65
N PHE A 193 9.20 7.57 1.27
CA PHE A 193 9.77 8.19 2.48
C PHE A 193 9.91 7.17 3.62
N ILE A 194 11.07 7.09 4.31
CA ILE A 194 11.35 6.04 5.32
C ILE A 194 11.27 6.62 6.74
N GLY A 195 10.56 5.90 7.62
CA GLY A 195 10.46 6.21 9.05
C GLY A 195 9.38 7.24 9.37
N THR A 196 9.23 7.51 10.67
CA THR A 196 8.26 8.49 11.17
C THR A 196 8.93 9.88 11.30
N PRO A 197 8.56 10.91 10.48
CA PRO A 197 9.31 12.16 10.31
C PRO A 197 9.78 12.87 11.58
N TYR A 198 9.00 12.80 12.66
CA TYR A 198 9.25 13.51 13.91
C TYR A 198 10.47 12.99 14.69
N TRP A 199 10.85 11.73 14.50
CA TRP A 199 11.99 11.09 15.18
C TRP A 199 13.25 11.04 14.30
N MET A 200 13.19 11.53 13.07
CA MET A 200 14.31 11.47 12.12
C MET A 200 15.44 12.41 12.51
N ALA A 201 16.68 11.93 12.38
CA ALA A 201 17.86 12.74 12.56
C ALA A 201 18.05 13.71 11.38
N PRO A 202 18.65 14.90 11.60
CA PRO A 202 18.85 15.90 10.54
C PRO A 202 19.60 15.35 9.33
N GLU A 203 20.61 14.51 9.54
CA GLU A 203 21.36 13.89 8.46
C GLU A 203 20.49 12.93 7.63
N VAL A 204 19.54 12.21 8.23
CA VAL A 204 18.62 11.31 7.50
C VAL A 204 17.67 12.14 6.63
N VAL A 205 17.13 13.25 7.15
CA VAL A 205 16.29 14.18 6.39
C VAL A 205 17.05 14.78 5.19
N MET A 206 18.34 15.09 5.36
CA MET A 206 19.19 15.59 4.28
C MET A 206 19.50 14.52 3.22
N CYS A 207 19.67 13.25 3.62
CA CYS A 207 19.94 12.14 2.70
C CYS A 207 18.72 11.75 1.86
N GLU A 208 17.52 11.76 2.45
CA GLU A 208 16.29 11.48 1.70
C GLU A 208 15.92 12.61 0.72
N THR A 209 16.44 13.82 0.96
CA THR A 209 16.25 14.97 0.06
C THR A 209 17.43 15.16 -0.92
N MET A 210 18.64 14.63 -0.64
CA MET A 210 19.84 14.70 -1.48
C MET A 210 20.60 13.35 -1.51
N LYS A 211 20.68 12.73 -2.69
CA LYS A 211 20.94 11.28 -2.91
C LYS A 211 22.33 10.70 -2.55
N ASP A 212 23.28 11.44 -1.99
CA ASP A 212 24.70 11.01 -1.96
C ASP A 212 25.40 11.00 -0.58
N ALA A 213 24.69 11.20 0.54
CA ALA A 213 25.28 11.08 1.87
C ALA A 213 24.85 9.76 2.57
N PRO A 214 25.78 8.91 3.05
CA PRO A 214 25.43 7.78 3.90
C PRO A 214 25.15 8.26 5.33
N TYR A 215 24.07 7.77 5.95
CA TYR A 215 23.82 7.91 7.38
C TYR A 215 24.17 6.62 8.12
N ASP A 216 24.58 6.74 9.38
CA ASP A 216 25.16 5.65 10.18
C ASP A 216 24.31 5.34 11.43
N TYR A 217 24.73 4.39 12.26
CA TYR A 217 24.04 3.97 13.49
C TYR A 217 23.77 5.10 14.50
N LYS A 218 24.45 6.25 14.36
CA LYS A 218 24.21 7.47 15.17
C LYS A 218 22.83 8.10 14.93
N ALA A 219 22.14 7.76 13.84
CA ALA A 219 20.76 8.20 13.60
C ALA A 219 19.81 7.68 14.69
N ASP A 220 19.97 6.41 15.11
CA ASP A 220 19.16 5.82 16.19
C ASP A 220 19.38 6.55 17.53
N ILE A 221 20.56 7.12 17.78
CA ILE A 221 20.85 7.89 19.00
C ILE A 221 20.06 9.20 19.05
N TRP A 222 19.90 9.86 17.90
CA TRP A 222 19.01 11.02 17.81
C TRP A 222 17.57 10.62 18.04
N SER A 223 17.10 9.56 17.36
CA SER A 223 15.73 9.07 17.51
C SER A 223 15.44 8.68 18.96
N LEU A 224 16.39 8.04 19.66
CA LEU A 224 16.30 7.78 21.10
C LEU A 224 16.12 9.09 21.88
N GLY A 225 16.90 10.13 21.61
CA GLY A 225 16.75 11.45 22.25
C GLY A 225 15.34 12.03 22.08
N ILE A 226 14.76 11.92 20.88
CA ILE A 226 13.38 12.33 20.61
C ILE A 226 12.38 11.45 21.36
N THR A 227 12.58 10.13 21.36
CA THR A 227 11.73 9.19 22.12
C THR A 227 11.75 9.52 23.61
N LEU A 228 12.88 9.91 24.20
CA LEU A 228 12.92 10.30 25.62
C LEU A 228 12.12 11.58 25.91
N ILE A 229 12.08 12.52 24.95
CA ILE A 229 11.19 13.69 25.04
C ILE A 229 9.72 13.26 24.95
N GLU A 230 9.39 12.39 24.01
CA GLU A 230 8.06 11.78 23.87
C GLU A 230 7.63 11.07 25.16
N LEU A 231 8.50 10.27 25.80
CA LEU A 231 8.20 9.62 27.08
C LEU A 231 7.94 10.63 28.21
N ALA A 232 8.63 11.77 28.19
CA ALA A 232 8.47 12.83 29.18
C ALA A 232 7.20 13.68 28.95
N GLN A 233 6.78 13.84 27.69
CA GLN A 233 5.77 14.82 27.26
C GLN A 233 4.57 14.22 26.52
N ILE A 234 4.47 12.89 26.45
CA ILE A 234 3.46 12.08 25.74
C ILE A 234 3.60 12.13 24.21
N GLU A 235 3.94 13.29 23.66
CA GLU A 235 4.07 13.53 22.21
C GLU A 235 5.50 13.97 21.84
N PRO A 236 5.99 13.67 20.63
CA PRO A 236 7.28 14.16 20.18
C PRO A 236 7.26 15.68 19.92
N PRO A 237 8.43 16.33 19.81
CA PRO A 237 8.53 17.72 19.38
C PRO A 237 7.84 17.92 18.02
N HIS A 238 7.10 19.03 17.91
CA HIS A 238 6.44 19.44 16.66
C HIS A 238 5.33 18.49 16.15
N HIS A 239 4.77 17.62 17.01
CA HIS A 239 3.67 16.71 16.66
C HIS A 239 2.46 17.42 16.01
N GLU A 240 2.24 18.70 16.30
CA GLU A 240 1.19 19.54 15.73
C GLU A 240 1.41 19.93 14.26
N LEU A 241 2.64 19.81 13.76
CA LEU A 241 3.00 20.20 12.40
C LEU A 241 2.78 19.04 11.41
N ASN A 242 2.45 19.39 10.17
CA ASN A 242 2.39 18.44 9.06
C ASN A 242 3.79 17.80 8.81
N PRO A 243 3.86 16.49 8.49
CA PRO A 243 5.10 15.77 8.18
C PRO A 243 6.13 16.54 7.35
N MET A 244 5.73 17.16 6.23
CA MET A 244 6.66 17.89 5.36
C MET A 244 7.24 19.14 6.01
N ARG A 245 6.47 19.82 6.87
CA ARG A 245 6.95 21.00 7.61
C ARG A 245 7.91 20.61 8.73
N VAL A 246 7.71 19.46 9.34
CA VAL A 246 8.59 18.90 10.38
C VAL A 246 9.98 18.64 9.82
N LEU A 247 10.09 18.09 8.60
CA LEU A 247 11.39 17.87 7.94
C LEU A 247 12.20 19.16 7.80
N LEU A 248 11.56 20.23 7.33
CA LEU A 248 12.19 21.56 7.23
C LEU A 248 12.58 22.10 8.61
N LYS A 249 11.74 21.86 9.63
CA LYS A 249 11.96 22.30 11.00
C LYS A 249 13.17 21.61 11.62
N ILE A 250 13.28 20.28 11.47
CA ILE A 250 14.42 19.46 11.91
C ILE A 250 15.72 19.92 11.26
N ALA A 251 15.70 20.13 9.94
CA ALA A 251 16.89 20.56 9.21
C ALA A 251 17.37 21.96 9.63
N LYS A 252 16.46 22.92 9.84
CA LYS A 252 16.81 24.35 10.01
C LYS A 252 16.84 24.86 11.45
N SER A 253 16.13 24.22 12.37
CA SER A 253 16.02 24.71 13.77
C SER A 253 17.14 24.16 14.64
N GLU A 254 17.30 24.77 15.81
CA GLU A 254 18.08 24.21 16.91
C GLU A 254 17.46 22.87 17.40
N PRO A 255 18.27 21.97 18.00
CA PRO A 255 17.76 20.75 18.60
C PRO A 255 16.62 20.99 19.58
N PRO A 256 15.58 20.13 19.61
CA PRO A 256 14.48 20.29 20.53
C PRO A 256 14.93 20.10 21.98
N THR A 257 14.24 20.78 22.88
CA THR A 257 14.43 20.65 24.33
C THR A 257 13.07 20.49 25.00
N LEU A 258 13.06 20.04 26.25
CA LEU A 258 11.85 19.87 27.06
C LEU A 258 11.14 21.22 27.24
N GLU A 259 9.81 21.26 27.10
CA GLU A 259 9.03 22.52 27.24
C GLU A 259 9.11 23.12 28.66
N GLN A 260 9.30 22.28 29.67
CA GLN A 260 9.40 22.68 31.08
C GLN A 260 10.71 22.16 31.70
N PRO A 261 11.89 22.72 31.36
CA PRO A 261 13.20 22.20 31.78
C PRO A 261 13.45 22.20 33.30
N TYR A 262 12.66 22.95 34.06
CA TYR A 262 12.78 23.03 35.52
C TYR A 262 12.21 21.80 36.24
N LYS A 263 11.39 20.97 35.56
CA LYS A 263 10.84 19.73 36.12
C LYS A 263 11.82 18.54 36.10
N TRP A 264 12.94 18.69 35.39
CA TRP A 264 13.82 17.59 35.02
C TRP A 264 15.24 17.83 35.52
N SER A 265 15.92 16.75 35.91
CA SER A 265 17.28 16.81 36.43
C SER A 265 18.26 17.41 35.42
N GLN A 266 19.38 17.94 35.94
CA GLN A 266 20.45 18.42 35.07
C GLN A 266 21.07 17.27 34.27
N GLU A 267 21.12 16.06 34.84
CA GLU A 267 21.62 14.87 34.13
C GLU A 267 20.74 14.50 32.94
N PHE A 268 19.41 14.57 33.07
CA PHE A 268 18.51 14.25 31.96
C PHE A 268 18.65 15.27 30.82
N LYS A 269 18.68 16.56 31.16
CA LYS A 269 18.88 17.62 30.16
C LYS A 269 20.23 17.52 29.46
N ASP A 270 21.29 17.18 30.19
CA ASP A 270 22.62 16.97 29.60
C ASP A 270 22.65 15.74 28.69
N PHE A 271 21.96 14.65 29.07
CA PHE A 271 21.82 13.47 28.23
C PHE A 271 21.11 13.82 26.90
N LEU A 272 19.96 14.49 26.96
CA LEU A 272 19.21 14.91 25.76
C LEU A 272 20.05 15.81 24.86
N LYS A 273 20.80 16.76 25.44
CA LYS A 273 21.69 17.65 24.69
C LYS A 273 22.76 16.87 23.91
N LYS A 274 23.34 15.83 24.51
CA LYS A 274 24.35 14.98 23.84
C LYS A 274 23.74 14.08 22.78
N ALA A 275 22.58 13.48 23.06
CA ALA A 275 21.89 12.60 22.10
C ALA A 275 21.36 13.38 20.88
N LEU A 276 20.89 14.62 21.08
CA LEU A 276 20.32 15.50 20.05
C LEU A 276 21.35 16.47 19.46
N ASP A 277 22.60 16.04 19.33
CA ASP A 277 23.60 16.81 18.59
C ASP A 277 23.34 16.65 17.08
N LYS A 278 23.23 17.75 16.33
CA LYS A 278 22.96 17.70 14.89
C LYS A 278 24.13 17.13 14.10
N ASN A 279 25.35 17.19 14.63
CA ASN A 279 26.52 16.64 13.97
C ASN A 279 26.71 15.16 14.38
N PRO A 280 26.47 14.19 13.48
CA PRO A 280 26.55 12.77 13.81
C PRO A 280 27.96 12.29 14.20
N GLU A 281 29.01 12.99 13.77
CA GLU A 281 30.40 12.65 14.10
C GLU A 281 30.70 12.82 15.58
N ILE A 282 30.19 13.89 16.19
CA ILE A 282 30.39 14.19 17.62
C ILE A 282 29.29 13.63 18.51
N ARG A 283 28.12 13.30 17.95
CA ARG A 283 27.04 12.62 18.67
C ARG A 283 27.59 11.31 19.26
N PRO A 284 27.41 11.01 20.55
CA PRO A 284 27.99 9.82 21.16
C PRO A 284 27.36 8.51 20.64
N THR A 285 28.08 7.40 20.78
CA THR A 285 27.53 6.04 20.53
C THR A 285 26.66 5.57 21.69
N ALA A 286 25.91 4.47 21.48
CA ALA A 286 25.17 3.82 22.56
C ALA A 286 26.08 3.45 23.75
N VAL A 287 27.25 2.86 23.48
CA VAL A 287 28.28 2.54 24.49
C VAL A 287 28.72 3.76 25.29
N GLN A 288 28.98 4.88 24.63
CA GLN A 288 29.40 6.11 25.31
C GLN A 288 28.28 6.70 26.17
N LEU A 289 27.03 6.60 25.73
CA LEU A 289 25.86 7.06 26.49
C LEU A 289 25.52 6.15 27.67
N MET A 290 25.86 4.86 27.62
CA MET A 290 25.69 3.95 28.77
C MET A 290 26.49 4.39 30.00
N GLU A 291 27.61 5.08 29.81
CA GLU A 291 28.44 5.64 30.90
C GLU A 291 27.94 7.01 31.40
N HIS A 292 26.89 7.57 30.79
CA HIS A 292 26.35 8.86 31.19
C HIS A 292 25.75 8.81 32.61
N PRO A 293 25.98 9.82 33.47
CA PRO A 293 25.45 9.85 34.84
C PRO A 293 23.93 9.65 34.96
N PHE A 294 23.19 10.01 33.90
CA PHE A 294 21.75 9.82 33.82
C PHE A 294 21.32 8.34 33.92
N VAL A 295 22.08 7.42 33.31
CA VAL A 295 21.72 5.98 33.21
C VAL A 295 22.72 5.04 33.87
N ARG A 296 23.97 5.45 34.11
CA ARG A 296 25.05 4.59 34.62
C ARG A 296 24.72 3.93 35.97
N SER A 297 23.92 4.58 36.81
CA SER A 297 23.54 4.08 38.14
C SER A 297 22.31 3.18 38.14
N VAL A 298 21.69 2.92 36.99
CA VAL A 298 20.49 2.09 36.89
C VAL A 298 20.85 0.61 37.02
N THR A 299 20.45 0.00 38.14
CA THR A 299 20.68 -1.44 38.42
C THR A 299 19.40 -2.25 38.60
N SER A 300 18.24 -1.58 38.64
CA SER A 300 16.94 -2.20 38.88
C SER A 300 15.89 -1.67 37.90
N ASN A 301 15.03 -2.57 37.43
CA ASN A 301 13.88 -2.26 36.56
C ASN A 301 12.57 -2.04 37.35
N ARG A 302 12.64 -2.01 38.69
CA ARG A 302 11.48 -1.82 39.57
C ARG A 302 10.56 -0.64 39.19
N PRO A 303 11.06 0.55 38.81
CA PRO A 303 10.19 1.66 38.38
C PRO A 303 9.27 1.32 37.21
N LEU A 304 9.72 0.49 36.26
CA LEU A 304 8.89 0.03 35.13
C LEU A 304 7.95 -1.10 35.53
N ARG A 305 8.37 -1.99 36.43
CA ARG A 305 7.47 -3.01 36.99
C ARG A 305 6.28 -2.36 37.70
N GLU A 306 6.54 -1.33 38.50
CA GLU A 306 5.49 -0.54 39.16
C GLU A 306 4.60 0.19 38.15
N LEU A 307 5.16 0.74 37.07
CA LEU A 307 4.39 1.35 35.98
C LEU A 307 3.43 0.37 35.32
N VAL A 308 3.92 -0.83 34.99
CA VAL A 308 3.11 -1.88 34.34
C VAL A 308 2.02 -2.38 35.30
N ALA A 309 2.34 -2.55 36.58
CA ALA A 309 1.36 -2.93 37.59
C ALA A 309 0.28 -1.84 37.78
N GLU A 310 0.66 -0.56 37.80
CA GLU A 310 -0.27 0.57 37.86
C GLU A 310 -1.21 0.60 36.65
N ALA A 311 -0.68 0.44 35.44
CA ALA A 311 -1.47 0.45 34.20
C ALA A 311 -2.46 -0.72 34.12
N LYS A 312 -2.20 -1.81 34.85
CA LYS A 312 -3.06 -3.00 34.91
C LYS A 312 -3.99 -3.04 36.12
N ALA A 313 -3.85 -2.11 37.06
CA ALA A 313 -4.63 -2.08 38.28
C ALA A 313 -6.07 -1.63 38.03
N GLU A 314 -7.01 -2.18 38.80
CA GLU A 314 -8.38 -1.65 38.84
C GLU A 314 -8.40 -0.25 39.49
N VAL A 315 -9.18 0.66 38.91
CA VAL A 315 -9.21 2.08 39.29
C VAL A 315 -10.39 2.35 40.21
N MET A 316 -10.12 2.85 41.43
CA MET A 316 -11.12 3.47 42.30
C MET A 316 -11.03 5.00 42.19
N GLU A 317 -12.16 5.67 41.93
CA GLU A 317 -12.24 7.13 41.85
C GLU A 317 -13.00 7.70 43.05
N GLU A 318 -12.39 8.65 43.77
CA GLU A 318 -13.01 9.37 44.88
C GLU A 318 -12.85 10.90 44.68
N ILE A 319 -13.93 11.65 44.92
CA ILE A 319 -13.95 13.11 44.82
C ILE A 319 -14.10 13.69 46.21
N GLU A 320 -13.10 14.42 46.68
CA GLU A 320 -13.15 15.16 47.96
C GLU A 320 -13.42 16.66 47.72
N ASP A 321 -14.46 17.17 48.39
CA ASP A 321 -14.80 18.59 48.43
C ASP A 321 -14.06 19.25 49.60
N ASN A 322 -13.00 20.02 49.33
CA ASN A 322 -12.34 20.83 50.34
C ASN A 322 -13.17 22.11 50.60
N ARG A 323 -14.22 21.99 51.42
CA ARG A 323 -14.85 23.13 52.10
C ARG A 323 -14.23 23.23 53.48
N GLU A 324 -13.33 24.20 53.67
CA GLU A 324 -13.02 24.65 55.03
C GLU A 324 -14.27 25.37 55.55
N GLU A 325 -15.03 24.70 56.41
CA GLU A 325 -16.02 25.36 57.26
C GLU A 325 -15.25 26.26 58.21
N GLY A 326 -15.37 27.58 58.00
CA GLY A 326 -14.78 28.57 58.89
C GLY A 326 -15.52 28.55 60.22
N GLU A 327 -14.92 27.95 61.24
CA GLU A 327 -15.28 28.23 62.63
C GLU A 327 -14.84 29.66 62.96
N GLU A 328 -15.83 30.45 63.38
CA GLU A 328 -15.66 31.79 63.94
C GLU A 328 -14.92 31.66 65.28
N ASP A 329 -13.84 32.41 65.48
CA ASP A 329 -13.27 32.62 66.81
C ASP A 329 -13.05 34.09 67.11
N ASP A 330 -13.64 34.48 68.24
CA ASP A 330 -13.66 35.78 68.86
C ASP A 330 -12.28 36.25 69.36
N ALA A 331 -12.19 37.55 69.58
CA ALA A 331 -11.03 38.31 70.02
C ALA A 331 -10.33 37.76 71.28
N MET A 332 -8.99 37.72 71.29
CA MET A 332 -8.19 38.13 72.46
C MET A 332 -6.78 38.66 72.10
N GLU A 333 -6.62 39.92 72.48
CA GLU A 333 -5.50 40.63 73.12
C GLU A 333 -4.02 40.21 72.91
N LEU A 334 -3.26 41.23 72.52
CA LEU A 334 -1.82 41.26 72.31
C LEU A 334 -1.09 41.44 73.65
N THR A 335 -0.22 40.51 74.05
CA THR A 335 0.83 40.77 75.03
C THR A 335 2.20 40.30 74.52
N VAL A 336 3.14 41.24 74.54
CA VAL A 336 4.58 41.08 74.27
C VAL A 336 5.25 40.94 75.63
N VAL A 337 6.21 40.01 75.85
CA VAL A 337 7.68 40.20 76.07
C VAL A 337 8.38 38.80 76.27
N PRO A 338 9.73 38.64 76.39
CA PRO A 338 10.52 37.80 75.46
C PRO A 338 11.40 36.71 76.14
N ASN A 339 12.26 36.09 75.31
CA ASN A 339 13.54 35.40 75.59
C ASN A 339 13.60 33.85 75.64
N LEU A 340 14.56 33.35 74.83
CA LEU A 340 15.51 32.22 74.97
C LEU A 340 14.94 30.83 75.41
N ASP A 341 15.36 29.66 74.89
CA ASP A 341 16.65 29.25 74.34
C ASP A 341 16.54 27.99 73.46
N LEU A 342 17.56 27.84 72.61
CA LEU A 342 18.16 26.62 72.01
C LEU A 342 17.66 25.24 72.52
N PHE A 343 17.16 24.38 71.61
CA PHE A 343 17.48 22.95 71.63
C PHE A 343 17.45 22.36 70.21
N PHE A 344 18.62 21.90 69.77
CA PHE A 344 18.85 21.06 68.59
C PHE A 344 18.19 19.69 68.81
N LEU A 345 17.47 19.17 67.81
CA LEU A 345 17.38 17.73 67.55
C LEU A 345 17.02 17.48 66.08
N LEU A 346 17.96 16.82 65.39
CA LEU A 346 17.89 16.28 64.04
C LEU A 346 16.70 15.34 63.87
N PHE A 347 15.82 15.62 62.91
CA PHE A 347 15.12 14.57 62.16
C PHE A 347 14.94 14.97 60.70
N HIS A 348 15.38 14.06 59.83
CA HIS A 348 15.43 14.14 58.38
C HIS A 348 14.06 13.74 57.82
N SER A 349 13.32 14.64 57.17
CA SER A 349 12.31 14.31 56.13
C SER A 349 11.53 15.54 55.63
N CYS A 350 11.44 15.63 54.30
CA CYS A 350 10.42 16.31 53.49
C CYS A 350 10.21 17.84 53.57
N ASN A 351 10.44 18.42 52.38
CA ASN A 351 9.64 19.42 51.66
C ASN A 351 9.71 20.90 52.04
N PHE A 352 9.85 21.67 50.94
CA PHE A 352 9.45 23.07 50.79
C PHE A 352 10.18 24.08 51.68
N PHE A 353 11.05 24.88 51.08
CA PHE A 353 10.79 26.32 51.02
C PHE A 353 11.64 27.01 49.94
N PHE A 354 10.95 27.91 49.25
CA PHE A 354 11.48 28.97 48.40
C PHE A 354 12.60 29.73 49.11
N VAL A 355 13.78 29.83 48.50
CA VAL A 355 14.72 30.92 48.76
C VAL A 355 15.19 31.46 47.42
N ILE A 356 14.65 32.63 47.07
CA ILE A 356 15.20 33.53 46.07
C ILE A 356 16.53 34.06 46.64
N VAL A 357 17.65 33.66 46.05
CA VAL A 357 18.89 34.43 46.10
C VAL A 357 19.25 34.77 44.65
N CYS A 358 18.95 36.01 44.29
CA CYS A 358 19.48 36.64 43.09
C CYS A 358 20.98 36.92 43.30
N PHE A 359 21.82 36.38 42.41
CA PHE A 359 23.12 36.97 42.10
C PHE A 359 23.04 37.55 40.69
N GLN A 360 23.23 38.86 40.61
CA GLN A 360 23.19 39.67 39.40
C GLN A 360 24.62 40.01 38.98
N LYS A 361 24.92 39.92 37.67
CA LYS A 361 25.98 40.71 37.00
C LYS A 361 25.44 41.12 35.62
N GLU A 362 24.93 42.35 35.53
CA GLU A 362 25.47 43.49 34.74
C GLU A 362 25.09 43.39 33.23
N SER A 363 24.44 44.37 32.57
CA SER A 363 24.47 45.83 32.77
C SER A 363 23.33 46.61 32.05
N LYS A 364 22.85 47.67 32.75
CA LYS A 364 22.27 48.99 32.31
C LYS A 364 20.92 48.95 31.55
N GLN A 365 19.87 49.73 31.89
CA GLN A 365 19.84 51.12 32.37
C GLN A 365 18.45 51.52 32.95
N SER A 366 18.46 52.27 34.07
CA SER A 366 17.49 53.29 34.55
C SER A 366 16.01 52.96 34.81
N SER A 367 15.59 52.94 36.08
CA SER A 367 14.86 54.06 36.73
C SER A 367 14.29 53.64 38.10
N ARG A 368 14.47 54.51 39.10
CA ARG A 368 14.08 54.34 40.52
C ARG A 368 12.58 54.53 40.72
N PHE A 369 11.90 53.65 41.48
CA PHE A 369 10.78 54.06 42.34
C PHE A 369 10.66 53.13 43.56
N SER A 370 10.41 53.76 44.71
CA SER A 370 10.46 53.23 46.07
C SER A 370 9.33 52.24 46.41
N GLU A 371 9.68 51.21 47.17
CA GLU A 371 8.79 50.24 47.82
C GLU A 371 7.82 50.89 48.82
N ARG A 372 6.54 50.54 48.72
CA ARG A 372 5.59 50.54 49.84
C ARG A 372 4.83 49.22 49.85
N SER A 373 5.12 48.43 50.88
CA SER A 373 4.40 47.22 51.29
C SER A 373 2.88 47.46 51.35
N CYS A 374 2.10 46.63 50.64
CA CYS A 374 0.66 46.49 50.85
C CYS A 374 0.34 44.99 50.88
N GLY A 375 0.05 44.47 52.07
CA GLY A 375 -0.38 43.09 52.28
C GLY A 375 -1.76 42.86 51.67
N PHE A 376 -1.85 41.96 50.71
CA PHE A 376 -3.10 41.36 50.27
C PHE A 376 -3.21 39.97 50.89
N LYS A 377 -4.18 39.78 51.79
CA LYS A 377 -4.67 38.44 52.16
C LYS A 377 -5.26 37.80 50.90
N LEU A 378 -4.65 36.70 50.43
CA LEU A 378 -5.24 35.82 49.43
C LEU A 378 -6.48 35.17 50.05
N LEU A 379 -7.67 35.49 49.52
CA LEU A 379 -8.91 34.76 49.84
C LEU A 379 -8.91 33.44 49.06
N ALA A 380 -9.17 32.35 49.77
CA ALA A 380 -9.09 30.96 49.32
C ALA A 380 -9.93 30.68 48.06
N PHE A 381 -9.34 29.96 47.10
CA PHE A 381 -10.05 29.34 45.98
C PHE A 381 -10.69 28.03 46.44
N SER A 382 -11.97 27.82 46.15
CA SER A 382 -12.61 26.51 46.25
C SER A 382 -12.00 25.57 45.21
N SER A 383 -11.20 24.59 45.64
CA SER A 383 -10.62 23.56 44.76
C SER A 383 -11.16 22.19 45.15
N LYS A 384 -11.65 21.41 44.18
CA LYS A 384 -11.99 20.00 44.39
C LYS A 384 -10.76 19.15 44.13
N THR A 385 -10.55 18.08 44.88
CA THR A 385 -9.41 17.17 44.65
C THR A 385 -9.95 15.83 44.17
N LEU A 386 -9.62 15.44 42.94
CA LEU A 386 -9.90 14.09 42.45
C LEU A 386 -8.74 13.19 42.89
N LYS A 387 -9.05 12.16 43.67
CA LYS A 387 -8.11 11.11 44.06
C LYS A 387 -8.45 9.85 43.28
N ARG A 388 -7.53 9.41 42.42
CA ARG A 388 -7.59 8.07 41.83
C ARG A 388 -6.65 7.17 42.61
N THR A 389 -7.20 6.14 43.22
CA THR A 389 -6.41 5.15 43.97
C THR A 389 -6.38 3.86 43.16
N ARG A 390 -5.17 3.46 42.78
CA ARG A 390 -4.88 2.16 42.18
C ARG A 390 -4.21 1.29 43.23
N LYS A 391 -4.77 0.13 43.53
CA LYS A 391 -4.17 -0.88 44.41
C LYS A 391 -3.63 -2.02 43.56
N PHE A 392 -2.35 -2.32 43.73
CA PHE A 392 -1.71 -3.42 43.03
C PHE A 392 -0.60 -4.02 43.87
N VAL A 393 -0.22 -5.26 43.59
CA VAL A 393 0.83 -5.97 44.33
C VAL A 393 2.10 -5.99 43.49
N VAL A 394 3.21 -5.53 44.07
CA VAL A 394 4.56 -5.67 43.48
C VAL A 394 5.45 -6.39 44.49
N ASP A 395 6.08 -7.49 44.08
CA ASP A 395 6.98 -8.30 44.91
C ASP A 395 6.34 -8.78 46.24
N GLY A 396 5.03 -9.07 46.23
CA GLY A 396 4.28 -9.53 47.40
C GLY A 396 3.86 -8.42 48.37
N VAL A 397 4.16 -7.16 48.06
CA VAL A 397 3.78 -5.98 48.85
C VAL A 397 2.63 -5.25 48.15
N GLU A 398 1.55 -4.97 48.88
CA GLU A 398 0.44 -4.15 48.40
C GLU A 398 0.89 -2.69 48.32
N VAL A 399 0.88 -2.13 47.11
CA VAL A 399 1.20 -0.74 46.82
C VAL A 399 -0.10 -0.04 46.41
N SER A 400 -0.47 1.00 47.16
CA SER A 400 -1.54 1.91 46.78
C SER A 400 -0.95 3.20 46.22
N VAL A 401 -1.14 3.43 44.92
CA VAL A 401 -0.79 4.71 44.29
C VAL A 401 -2.06 5.55 44.23
N THR A 402 -2.10 6.61 45.04
CA THR A 402 -3.15 7.62 44.98
C THR A 402 -2.62 8.83 44.23
N THR A 403 -3.06 9.02 43.00
CA THR A 403 -2.81 10.27 42.27
C THR A 403 -3.88 11.28 42.64
N SER A 404 -3.49 12.37 43.31
CA SER A 404 -4.36 13.49 43.64
C SER A 404 -4.19 14.63 42.65
N LYS A 405 -5.27 15.07 42.01
CA LYS A 405 -5.26 16.22 41.10
C LYS A 405 -6.15 17.33 41.67
N ILE A 406 -5.57 18.50 41.89
CA ILE A 406 -6.28 19.70 42.38
C ILE A 406 -7.01 20.33 41.19
N ILE A 407 -8.33 20.15 41.13
CA ILE A 407 -9.19 20.75 40.11
C ILE A 407 -9.39 22.23 40.49
N LYS A 408 -8.68 23.12 39.80
CA LYS A 408 -9.00 24.56 39.77
C LYS A 408 -10.12 24.81 38.76
N ASP A 409 -10.97 25.82 38.97
CA ASP A 409 -12.07 26.17 38.05
C ASP A 409 -11.61 26.48 36.61
N ASP A 410 -10.35 26.85 36.41
CA ASP A 410 -9.73 27.01 35.08
C ASP A 410 -9.28 25.66 34.47
N GLU A 411 -8.88 24.67 35.28
CA GLU A 411 -8.51 23.33 34.79
C GLU A 411 -9.71 22.53 34.30
N LYS A 412 -10.91 22.73 34.88
CA LYS A 412 -12.14 22.06 34.41
C LYS A 412 -12.49 22.45 32.97
N LYS A 413 -12.18 23.70 32.57
CA LYS A 413 -12.36 24.17 31.18
C LYS A 413 -11.31 23.60 30.23
N ASP A 414 -10.07 23.45 30.69
CA ASP A 414 -8.98 22.80 29.94
C ASP A 414 -9.18 21.27 29.84
N GLU A 415 -9.80 20.66 30.83
CA GLU A 415 -10.13 19.24 30.88
C GLU A 415 -11.36 18.92 30.03
N GLU A 416 -12.35 19.82 29.99
CA GLU A 416 -13.46 19.78 29.05
C GLU A 416 -12.99 20.05 27.61
N MET A 417 -12.02 20.96 27.40
CA MET A 417 -11.34 21.13 26.10
C MET A 417 -10.59 19.86 25.68
N ARG A 418 -9.85 19.23 26.58
CA ARG A 418 -9.17 17.96 26.31
C ARG A 418 -10.15 16.81 26.07
N PHE A 419 -11.26 16.75 26.79
CA PHE A 419 -12.31 15.77 26.57
C PHE A 419 -12.95 15.91 25.19
N LEU A 420 -13.33 17.13 24.80
CA LEU A 420 -13.86 17.43 23.46
C LEU A 420 -12.81 17.12 22.38
N ARG A 421 -11.54 17.47 22.60
CA ARG A 421 -10.46 17.12 21.66
C ARG A 421 -10.27 15.60 21.52
N ARG A 422 -10.39 14.84 22.61
CA ARG A 422 -10.37 13.37 22.61
C ARG A 422 -11.59 12.78 21.89
N GLN A 423 -12.75 13.43 21.98
CA GLN A 423 -13.94 13.05 21.23
C GLN A 423 -13.76 13.30 19.73
N GLU A 424 -13.26 14.48 19.34
CA GLU A 424 -12.91 14.82 17.95
C GLU A 424 -11.92 13.82 17.34
N LEU A 425 -10.86 13.44 18.07
CA LEU A 425 -9.89 12.45 17.61
C LEU A 425 -10.51 11.05 17.43
N ARG A 426 -11.45 10.66 18.29
CA ARG A 426 -12.19 9.39 18.13
C ARG A 426 -13.08 9.42 16.90
N GLU A 427 -13.77 10.52 16.65
CA GLU A 427 -14.60 10.69 15.46
C GLU A 427 -13.77 10.67 14.17
N LEU A 428 -12.58 11.29 14.18
CA LEU A 428 -11.64 11.22 13.06
C LEU A 428 -11.16 9.78 12.79
N ARG A 429 -10.85 9.01 13.84
CA ARG A 429 -10.47 7.58 13.69
C ARG A 429 -11.61 6.74 13.12
N LEU A 430 -12.84 6.98 13.55
CA LEU A 430 -14.02 6.30 13.00
C LEU A 430 -14.25 6.67 11.53
N LEU A 431 -14.08 7.94 11.18
CA LEU A 431 -14.17 8.41 9.80
C LEU A 431 -13.11 7.74 8.92
N GLN A 432 -11.86 7.67 9.38
CA GLN A 432 -10.79 6.95 8.67
C GLN A 432 -11.09 5.46 8.49
N LYS A 433 -11.63 4.80 9.54
CA LYS A 433 -12.01 3.39 9.47
C LYS A 433 -13.10 3.16 8.41
N GLU A 434 -14.09 4.05 8.34
CA GLU A 434 -15.14 3.99 7.32
C GLU A 434 -14.59 4.29 5.93
N GLU A 435 -13.69 5.26 5.78
CA GLU A 435 -12.99 5.55 4.51
C GLU A 435 -12.25 4.32 3.98
N HIS A 436 -11.47 3.66 4.84
CA HIS A 436 -10.78 2.41 4.50
C HIS A 436 -11.73 1.30 4.09
N ARG A 437 -12.84 1.13 4.82
CA ARG A 437 -13.86 0.12 4.52
C ARG A 437 -14.51 0.36 3.14
N VAL A 438 -14.92 1.60 2.86
CA VAL A 438 -15.54 1.94 1.57
C VAL A 438 -14.53 1.81 0.42
N GLN A 439 -13.27 2.19 0.64
CA GLN A 439 -12.21 2.01 -0.34
C GLN A 439 -11.94 0.52 -0.63
N ALA A 440 -11.91 -0.32 0.40
CA ALA A 440 -11.74 -1.77 0.25
C ALA A 440 -12.90 -2.40 -0.53
N LEU A 441 -14.14 -2.00 -0.23
CA LEU A 441 -15.32 -2.46 -0.95
C LEU A 441 -15.29 -2.05 -2.43
N LEU A 442 -14.90 -0.80 -2.71
CA LEU A 442 -14.73 -0.33 -4.08
C LEU A 442 -13.65 -1.16 -4.79
N ASN A 443 -12.47 -1.33 -4.20
CA ASN A 443 -11.38 -2.11 -4.79
C ASN A 443 -11.82 -3.55 -5.12
N SER A 444 -12.53 -4.21 -4.21
CA SER A 444 -13.09 -5.54 -4.44
C SER A 444 -14.07 -5.55 -5.63
N LYS A 445 -14.98 -4.58 -5.70
CA LYS A 445 -15.92 -4.43 -6.83
C LYS A 445 -15.20 -4.23 -8.17
N LEU A 446 -14.15 -3.38 -8.20
CA LEU A 446 -13.37 -3.12 -9.41
C LEU A 446 -12.61 -4.37 -9.88
N GLU A 447 -12.12 -5.19 -8.95
CA GLU A 447 -11.44 -6.44 -9.30
C GLU A 447 -12.42 -7.47 -9.88
N ILE A 448 -13.58 -7.65 -9.26
CA ILE A 448 -14.64 -8.52 -9.78
C ILE A 448 -15.05 -8.10 -11.20
N GLN A 449 -15.16 -6.79 -11.48
CA GLN A 449 -15.46 -6.31 -12.82
C GLN A 449 -14.39 -6.67 -13.86
N ARG A 450 -13.10 -6.61 -13.48
CA ARG A 450 -11.99 -7.00 -14.36
C ARG A 450 -12.02 -8.49 -14.67
N GLU A 451 -12.19 -9.32 -13.64
CA GLU A 451 -12.30 -10.76 -13.82
C GLU A 451 -13.51 -11.15 -14.69
N GLN A 452 -14.67 -10.53 -14.46
CA GLN A 452 -15.87 -10.79 -15.26
C GLN A 452 -15.70 -10.38 -16.73
N MET A 453 -14.96 -9.30 -17.01
CA MET A 453 -14.66 -8.89 -18.37
C MET A 453 -13.67 -9.88 -19.04
N GLN A 454 -12.60 -10.26 -18.34
CA GLN A 454 -11.63 -11.24 -18.85
C GLN A 454 -12.28 -12.60 -19.13
N ARG A 455 -13.09 -13.12 -18.20
CA ARG A 455 -13.82 -14.38 -18.37
C ARG A 455 -14.78 -14.34 -19.57
N ARG A 456 -15.48 -13.22 -19.78
CA ARG A 456 -16.36 -13.03 -20.94
C ARG A 456 -15.58 -13.07 -22.25
N PHE A 457 -14.45 -12.35 -22.31
CA PHE A 457 -13.56 -12.37 -23.47
C PHE A 457 -13.03 -13.79 -23.76
N ASP A 458 -12.54 -14.51 -22.74
CA ASP A 458 -11.99 -15.86 -22.91
C ASP A 458 -13.06 -16.86 -23.40
N GLN A 459 -14.28 -16.76 -22.90
CA GLN A 459 -15.42 -17.58 -23.36
C GLN A 459 -15.79 -17.28 -24.82
N GLU A 460 -15.90 -16.00 -25.20
CA GLU A 460 -16.22 -15.61 -26.57
C GLU A 460 -15.10 -16.05 -27.53
N MET A 461 -13.84 -15.84 -27.15
CA MET A 461 -12.67 -16.26 -27.90
C MET A 461 -12.63 -17.77 -28.11
N HIS A 462 -12.87 -18.54 -27.05
CA HIS A 462 -12.89 -20.01 -27.14
C HIS A 462 -14.04 -20.50 -28.02
N SER A 463 -15.23 -19.90 -27.90
CA SER A 463 -16.39 -20.24 -28.73
C SER A 463 -16.12 -19.99 -30.21
N LYS A 464 -15.52 -18.85 -30.57
CA LYS A 464 -15.17 -18.53 -31.96
C LYS A 464 -14.09 -19.44 -32.53
N LYS A 465 -13.04 -19.73 -31.75
CA LYS A 465 -12.01 -20.70 -32.16
C LYS A 465 -12.62 -22.07 -32.45
N LYS A 466 -13.43 -22.59 -31.52
CA LYS A 466 -14.11 -23.88 -31.67
C LYS A 466 -15.03 -23.92 -32.89
N HIS A 467 -15.74 -22.83 -33.19
CA HIS A 467 -16.58 -22.73 -34.38
C HIS A 467 -15.76 -22.92 -35.67
N TYR A 468 -14.65 -22.18 -35.84
CA TYR A 468 -13.81 -22.32 -37.03
C TYR A 468 -13.07 -23.65 -37.10
N ASP A 469 -12.64 -24.20 -35.97
CA ASP A 469 -12.00 -25.51 -35.93
C ASP A 469 -12.98 -26.61 -36.40
N MET A 470 -14.26 -26.52 -36.00
CA MET A 470 -15.33 -27.41 -36.48
C MET A 470 -15.63 -27.23 -37.97
N GLU A 471 -15.70 -26.00 -38.47
CA GLU A 471 -15.90 -25.73 -39.91
C GLU A 471 -14.76 -26.28 -40.77
N LEU A 472 -13.51 -26.17 -40.28
CA LEU A 472 -12.35 -26.76 -40.95
C LEU A 472 -12.42 -28.29 -40.98
N GLU A 473 -12.78 -28.93 -39.86
CA GLU A 473 -12.95 -30.40 -39.79
C GLU A 473 -14.07 -30.87 -40.73
N ASN A 474 -15.19 -30.16 -40.77
CA ASN A 474 -16.30 -30.45 -41.67
C ASN A 474 -15.89 -30.33 -43.15
N LEU A 475 -15.12 -29.29 -43.49
CA LEU A 475 -14.60 -29.09 -44.84
C LEU A 475 -13.65 -30.23 -45.24
N GLU A 476 -12.73 -30.63 -44.37
CA GLU A 476 -11.79 -31.73 -44.62
C GLU A 476 -12.51 -33.07 -44.80
N LYS A 477 -13.54 -33.33 -43.99
CA LYS A 477 -14.37 -34.53 -44.12
C LYS A 477 -15.13 -34.55 -45.44
N HIS A 478 -15.72 -33.41 -45.82
CA HIS A 478 -16.44 -33.27 -47.09
C HIS A 478 -15.49 -33.43 -48.29
N GLN A 479 -14.28 -32.87 -48.21
CA GLN A 479 -13.23 -33.05 -49.21
C GLN A 479 -12.90 -34.52 -49.41
N LYS A 480 -12.59 -35.23 -48.32
CA LYS A 480 -12.22 -36.64 -48.34
C LYS A 480 -13.30 -37.50 -48.99
N GLN A 481 -14.56 -37.31 -48.58
CA GLN A 481 -15.69 -38.05 -49.15
C GLN A 481 -15.88 -37.77 -50.65
N THR A 482 -15.70 -36.52 -51.07
CA THR A 482 -15.84 -36.12 -52.47
C THR A 482 -14.73 -36.72 -53.33
N ILE A 483 -13.49 -36.71 -52.86
CA ILE A 483 -12.36 -37.32 -53.58
C ILE A 483 -12.52 -38.84 -53.66
N GLU A 484 -12.83 -39.51 -52.55
CA GLU A 484 -13.07 -40.97 -52.56
C GLU A 484 -14.18 -41.35 -53.55
N LYS A 485 -15.26 -40.58 -53.61
CA LYS A 485 -16.34 -40.79 -54.58
C LYS A 485 -15.84 -40.62 -56.03
N MET A 486 -15.12 -39.54 -56.33
CA MET A 486 -14.56 -39.32 -57.67
C MET A 486 -13.60 -40.44 -58.07
N GLU A 487 -12.72 -40.88 -57.17
CA GLU A 487 -11.80 -41.99 -57.42
C GLU A 487 -12.54 -43.29 -57.73
N THR A 488 -13.62 -43.59 -57.00
CA THR A 488 -14.46 -44.77 -57.28
C THR A 488 -15.15 -44.68 -58.63
N ASP A 489 -15.72 -43.52 -58.98
CA ASP A 489 -16.38 -43.28 -60.26
C ASP A 489 -15.38 -43.34 -61.43
N HIS A 490 -14.20 -42.76 -61.27
CA HIS A 490 -13.10 -42.81 -62.22
C HIS A 490 -12.61 -44.24 -62.45
N ASN A 491 -12.50 -45.05 -61.39
CA ASN A 491 -12.10 -46.46 -61.49
C ASN A 491 -13.16 -47.30 -62.22
N PHE A 492 -14.45 -47.05 -61.94
CA PHE A 492 -15.55 -47.69 -62.63
C PHE A 492 -15.56 -47.36 -64.12
N LYS A 493 -15.49 -46.07 -64.48
CA LYS A 493 -15.41 -45.60 -65.87
C LYS A 493 -14.20 -46.19 -66.60
N LEU A 494 -13.04 -46.23 -65.95
CA LEU A 494 -11.82 -46.81 -66.55
C LEU A 494 -11.98 -48.30 -66.83
N LYS A 495 -12.59 -49.06 -65.90
CA LYS A 495 -12.86 -50.50 -66.08
C LYS A 495 -13.86 -50.75 -67.21
N ASP A 496 -14.93 -49.97 -67.28
CA ASP A 496 -15.96 -50.11 -68.31
C ASP A 496 -15.41 -49.79 -69.70
N GLU A 497 -14.69 -48.67 -69.84
CA GLU A 497 -14.05 -48.28 -71.09
C GLU A 497 -12.97 -49.29 -71.51
N THR A 498 -12.20 -49.84 -70.56
CA THR A 498 -11.24 -50.92 -70.85
C THR A 498 -11.94 -52.16 -71.39
N LYS A 499 -13.10 -52.55 -70.83
CA LYS A 499 -13.90 -53.67 -71.34
C LYS A 499 -14.44 -53.36 -72.73
N HIS A 500 -14.93 -52.14 -72.95
CA HIS A 500 -15.46 -51.69 -74.24
C HIS A 500 -14.38 -51.76 -75.33
N ILE A 501 -13.21 -51.15 -75.11
CA ILE A 501 -12.11 -51.15 -76.07
C ILE A 501 -11.62 -52.57 -76.33
N LYS A 502 -11.50 -53.44 -75.31
CA LYS A 502 -11.15 -54.86 -75.50
C LYS A 502 -12.19 -55.61 -76.34
N ALA A 503 -13.49 -55.35 -76.13
CA ALA A 503 -14.55 -55.98 -76.91
C ALA A 503 -14.55 -55.52 -78.37
N VAL A 504 -14.24 -54.24 -78.62
CA VAL A 504 -14.06 -53.69 -79.97
C VAL A 504 -12.81 -54.28 -80.63
N GLN A 505 -11.68 -54.34 -79.91
CA GLN A 505 -10.45 -54.99 -80.39
C GLN A 505 -10.68 -56.46 -80.75
N GLU A 506 -11.37 -57.23 -79.92
CA GLU A 506 -11.71 -58.63 -80.19
C GLU A 506 -12.62 -58.76 -81.42
N ARG A 507 -13.61 -57.87 -81.56
CA ARG A 507 -14.50 -57.83 -82.74
C ARG A 507 -13.73 -57.51 -84.01
N ASP A 508 -12.83 -56.53 -83.97
CA ASP A 508 -12.02 -56.13 -85.11
C ASP A 508 -10.96 -57.17 -85.45
N TYR A 509 -10.39 -57.83 -84.44
CA TYR A 509 -9.48 -58.96 -84.61
C TYR A 509 -10.17 -60.14 -85.29
N ARG A 510 -11.42 -60.47 -84.90
CA ARG A 510 -12.24 -61.48 -85.60
C ARG A 510 -12.52 -61.11 -87.05
N LYS A 511 -12.94 -59.87 -87.32
CA LYS A 511 -13.12 -59.37 -88.70
C LYS A 511 -11.83 -59.49 -89.51
N PHE A 512 -10.69 -59.14 -88.92
CA PHE A 512 -9.38 -59.26 -89.55
C PHE A 512 -9.02 -60.73 -89.83
N GLN A 513 -9.25 -61.64 -88.89
CA GLN A 513 -9.06 -63.08 -89.10
C GLN A 513 -9.93 -63.63 -90.24
N ASP A 514 -11.18 -63.18 -90.34
CA ASP A 514 -12.09 -63.61 -91.41
C ASP A 514 -11.70 -63.01 -92.77
N GLN A 515 -11.25 -61.75 -92.80
CA GLN A 515 -10.64 -61.14 -93.99
C GLN A 515 -9.37 -61.90 -94.43
N LEU A 516 -8.51 -62.31 -93.49
CA LEU A 516 -7.34 -63.15 -93.78
C LEU A 516 -7.74 -64.51 -94.36
N LYS A 517 -8.80 -65.15 -93.85
CA LYS A 517 -9.34 -66.39 -94.43
C LYS A 517 -9.87 -66.16 -95.85
N HIS A 518 -10.55 -65.04 -96.10
CA HIS A 518 -11.06 -64.67 -97.42
C HIS A 518 -9.91 -64.39 -98.42
N LYS A 519 -8.95 -63.54 -98.05
CA LYS A 519 -7.73 -63.28 -98.82
C LYS A 519 -6.94 -64.55 -99.09
N LYS A 520 -6.83 -65.48 -98.11
CA LYS A 520 -6.18 -66.79 -98.31
C LYS A 520 -6.91 -67.64 -99.35
N LYS A 521 -8.25 -67.63 -99.38
CA LYS A 521 -9.05 -68.31 -100.41
C LYS A 521 -8.86 -67.66 -101.78
N GLU A 522 -8.84 -66.32 -101.86
CA GLU A 522 -8.58 -65.57 -103.11
C GLU A 522 -7.18 -65.80 -103.65
N VAL A 523 -6.15 -65.76 -102.79
CA VAL A 523 -4.77 -66.08 -103.16
C VAL A 523 -4.70 -67.51 -103.71
N LYS A 524 -5.34 -68.48 -103.07
CA LYS A 524 -5.40 -69.88 -103.53
C LYS A 524 -6.10 -70.00 -104.89
N GLN A 525 -7.26 -69.37 -105.07
CA GLN A 525 -7.98 -69.33 -106.35
C GLN A 525 -7.19 -68.61 -107.46
N SER A 526 -6.44 -67.55 -107.13
CA SER A 526 -5.60 -66.82 -108.08
C SER A 526 -4.40 -67.65 -108.55
N VAL A 527 -3.83 -68.46 -107.65
CA VAL A 527 -2.71 -69.36 -107.95
C VAL A 527 -3.18 -70.57 -108.77
N ASP A 528 -4.41 -71.05 -108.56
CA ASP A 528 -5.00 -72.16 -109.31
C ASP A 528 -5.28 -71.83 -110.79
N LYS A 529 -5.48 -70.54 -111.12
CA LYS A 529 -5.65 -70.03 -112.50
C LYS A 529 -4.34 -69.88 -113.29
N LEU A 530 -3.17 -70.09 -112.67
CA LEU A 530 -1.85 -69.96 -113.32
C LEU A 530 -1.38 -71.29 -113.95
N PRO A 531 -0.46 -71.29 -114.94
CA PRO A 531 0.15 -72.49 -115.51
C PRO A 531 0.89 -73.33 -114.46
N ARG A 532 0.87 -74.67 -114.56
CA ARG A 532 1.39 -75.63 -113.56
C ARG A 532 2.86 -75.38 -113.14
N SER A 533 3.68 -74.81 -114.03
CA SER A 533 5.10 -74.51 -113.78
C SER A 533 5.36 -73.34 -112.82
N GLN A 534 4.43 -72.39 -112.68
CA GLN A 534 4.64 -71.14 -111.91
C GLN A 534 3.94 -71.12 -110.53
N ARG A 535 3.13 -72.15 -110.23
CA ARG A 535 2.28 -72.16 -109.02
C ARG A 535 3.06 -72.24 -107.71
N LYS A 536 4.16 -73.00 -107.68
CA LYS A 536 4.93 -73.26 -106.44
C LYS A 536 5.65 -72.00 -105.94
N GLU A 537 6.23 -71.23 -106.85
CA GLU A 537 7.02 -70.04 -106.54
C GLU A 537 6.13 -68.83 -106.21
N SER A 538 5.04 -68.63 -106.98
CA SER A 538 4.05 -67.58 -106.72
C SER A 538 3.30 -67.79 -105.39
N LEU A 539 2.99 -69.05 -105.03
CA LEU A 539 2.39 -69.37 -103.73
C LEU A 539 3.35 -69.02 -102.59
N LYS A 540 4.64 -69.34 -102.71
CA LYS A 540 5.65 -69.03 -101.69
C LYS A 540 5.82 -67.52 -101.49
N GLN A 541 5.87 -66.74 -102.58
CA GLN A 541 6.05 -65.29 -102.54
C GLN A 541 4.82 -64.56 -101.96
N LYS A 542 3.61 -64.94 -102.37
CA LYS A 542 2.36 -64.39 -101.80
C LYS A 542 2.12 -64.83 -100.36
N MET A 543 2.60 -66.01 -99.95
CA MET A 543 2.49 -66.48 -98.56
C MET A 543 3.50 -65.79 -97.63
N ASN A 544 4.67 -65.40 -98.14
CA ASN A 544 5.62 -64.54 -97.41
C ASN A 544 5.08 -63.11 -97.21
N SER A 545 4.48 -62.48 -98.24
CA SER A 545 3.85 -61.16 -98.08
C SER A 545 2.63 -61.20 -97.13
N PHE A 546 1.95 -62.34 -97.05
CA PHE A 546 0.89 -62.61 -96.08
C PHE A 546 1.41 -62.78 -94.65
N GLN A 547 2.65 -63.24 -94.47
CA GLN A 547 3.32 -63.30 -93.16
C GLN A 547 3.75 -61.90 -92.66
N GLU A 548 4.10 -60.97 -93.56
CA GLU A 548 4.40 -59.57 -93.22
C GLU A 548 3.13 -58.78 -92.84
N GLU A 549 2.00 -59.00 -93.51
CA GLU A 549 0.72 -58.35 -93.20
C GLU A 549 0.14 -58.78 -91.83
N LYS A 550 0.61 -59.92 -91.29
CA LYS A 550 0.30 -60.41 -89.93
C LYS A 550 0.91 -59.53 -88.82
N ILE A 551 1.86 -58.65 -89.13
CA ILE A 551 2.53 -57.73 -88.19
C ILE A 551 1.76 -56.37 -88.12
N ARG A 552 0.43 -56.42 -88.03
CA ARG A 552 -0.43 -55.23 -87.73
C ARG A 552 -1.12 -55.30 -86.36
N ASP A 553 -0.58 -56.09 -85.45
CA ASP A 553 -1.08 -56.21 -84.07
C ASP A 553 -0.48 -55.13 -83.12
N VAL A 554 0.56 -54.42 -83.57
CA VAL A 554 1.24 -53.37 -82.77
C VAL A 554 0.45 -52.04 -82.73
N HIS A 555 -0.28 -51.70 -83.81
CA HIS A 555 -1.04 -50.44 -83.87
C HIS A 555 -2.33 -50.45 -83.02
N GLN A 556 -3.01 -51.59 -82.88
CA GLN A 556 -4.20 -51.70 -82.02
C GLN A 556 -3.86 -51.67 -80.53
N LYS A 557 -2.72 -52.23 -80.12
CA LYS A 557 -2.21 -52.17 -78.74
C LYS A 557 -1.84 -50.74 -78.33
N ASN A 558 -1.24 -49.97 -79.25
CA ASN A 558 -0.91 -48.55 -79.03
C ASN A 558 -2.18 -47.67 -78.89
N TYR A 559 -3.29 -47.99 -79.55
CA TYR A 559 -4.54 -47.23 -79.44
C TYR A 559 -5.19 -47.36 -78.05
N LEU A 560 -5.26 -48.58 -77.50
CA LEU A 560 -5.76 -48.82 -76.15
C LEU A 560 -4.88 -48.11 -75.11
N ASP A 561 -3.55 -48.26 -75.21
CA ASP A 561 -2.61 -47.63 -74.27
C ASP A 561 -2.72 -46.09 -74.29
N THR A 562 -2.77 -45.49 -75.48
CA THR A 562 -2.91 -44.03 -75.64
C THR A 562 -4.25 -43.51 -75.10
N THR A 563 -5.33 -44.26 -75.29
CA THR A 563 -6.68 -43.87 -74.84
C THR A 563 -6.79 -43.99 -73.31
N LEU A 564 -6.29 -45.08 -72.73
CA LEU A 564 -6.26 -45.25 -71.27
C LEU A 564 -5.37 -44.20 -70.59
N LYS A 565 -4.21 -43.88 -71.16
CA LYS A 565 -3.34 -42.80 -70.67
C LYS A 565 -4.05 -41.44 -70.68
N ARG A 566 -4.84 -41.15 -71.73
CA ARG A 566 -5.64 -39.91 -71.82
C ARG A 566 -6.70 -39.84 -70.73
N ILE A 567 -7.43 -40.93 -70.49
CA ILE A 567 -8.48 -40.99 -69.45
C ILE A 567 -7.87 -40.84 -68.06
N ILE A 568 -6.76 -41.54 -67.77
CA ILE A 568 -6.05 -41.43 -66.50
C ILE A 568 -5.53 -40.01 -66.27
N SER A 569 -4.97 -39.38 -67.30
CA SER A 569 -4.53 -37.98 -67.24
C SER A 569 -5.70 -37.03 -66.95
N ASN A 570 -6.86 -37.23 -67.58
CA ASN A 570 -8.04 -36.40 -67.33
C ASN A 570 -8.61 -36.60 -65.92
N ASN A 571 -8.70 -37.84 -65.43
CA ASN A 571 -9.13 -38.15 -64.08
C ASN A 571 -8.21 -37.51 -63.02
N LYS A 572 -6.89 -37.60 -63.22
CA LYS A 572 -5.90 -36.91 -62.36
C LYS A 572 -6.10 -35.38 -62.36
N ARG A 573 -6.41 -34.79 -63.52
CA ARG A 573 -6.66 -33.34 -63.64
C ARG A 573 -7.93 -32.92 -62.89
N GLU A 574 -8.99 -33.70 -62.99
CA GLU A 574 -10.25 -33.45 -62.26
C GLU A 574 -10.05 -33.49 -60.73
N ILE A 575 -9.34 -34.51 -60.22
CA ILE A 575 -9.00 -34.61 -58.79
C ILE A 575 -8.12 -33.42 -58.36
N ALA A 576 -7.10 -33.07 -59.16
CA ALA A 576 -6.21 -31.94 -58.87
C ALA A 576 -6.93 -30.58 -58.88
N GLN A 577 -7.98 -30.43 -59.69
CA GLN A 577 -8.82 -29.23 -59.67
C GLN A 577 -9.66 -29.17 -58.40
N MET A 578 -10.34 -30.26 -58.03
CA MET A 578 -11.14 -30.32 -56.81
C MET A 578 -10.30 -30.06 -55.55
N GLU A 579 -9.10 -30.62 -55.49
CA GLU A 579 -8.17 -30.39 -54.39
C GLU A 579 -7.69 -28.94 -54.29
N ARG A 580 -7.49 -28.27 -55.42
CA ARG A 580 -7.16 -26.82 -55.45
C ARG A 580 -8.32 -25.98 -54.93
N GLU A 581 -9.54 -26.24 -55.40
CA GLU A 581 -10.74 -25.55 -54.93
C GLU A 581 -10.96 -25.75 -53.43
N CYS A 582 -10.69 -26.96 -52.92
CA CYS A 582 -10.80 -27.22 -51.49
C CYS A 582 -9.70 -26.52 -50.68
N LEU A 583 -8.46 -26.48 -51.18
CA LEU A 583 -7.39 -25.74 -50.51
C LEU A 583 -7.68 -24.24 -50.46
N ASP A 584 -8.19 -23.65 -51.54
CA ASP A 584 -8.56 -22.23 -51.56
C ASP A 584 -9.71 -21.94 -50.57
N ARG A 585 -10.72 -22.83 -50.46
CA ARG A 585 -11.76 -22.74 -49.41
C ARG A 585 -11.19 -22.84 -48.01
N LYS A 586 -10.27 -23.76 -47.77
CA LYS A 586 -9.60 -23.93 -46.47
C LYS A 586 -8.77 -22.69 -46.10
N HIS A 587 -8.03 -22.13 -47.06
CA HIS A 587 -7.27 -20.89 -46.86
C HIS A 587 -8.19 -19.70 -46.54
N HIS A 588 -9.37 -19.62 -47.18
CA HIS A 588 -10.35 -18.59 -46.86
C HIS A 588 -10.82 -18.67 -45.40
N LEU A 589 -11.23 -19.86 -44.94
CA LEU A 589 -11.64 -20.07 -43.55
C LEU A 589 -10.54 -19.75 -42.54
N ILE A 590 -9.28 -20.10 -42.84
CA ILE A 590 -8.15 -19.76 -41.97
C ILE A 590 -7.96 -18.25 -41.88
N ARG A 591 -8.10 -17.52 -43.00
CA ARG A 591 -8.02 -16.05 -42.99
C ARG A 591 -9.15 -15.42 -42.20
N GLU A 592 -10.39 -15.90 -42.37
CA GLU A 592 -11.54 -15.40 -41.63
C GLU A 592 -11.41 -15.66 -40.12
N ARG A 593 -10.90 -16.84 -39.74
CA ARG A 593 -10.62 -17.19 -38.34
C ARG A 593 -9.61 -16.23 -37.72
N GLU A 594 -8.47 -16.01 -38.37
CA GLU A 594 -7.42 -15.13 -37.85
C GLU A 594 -7.86 -13.66 -37.85
N ALA A 595 -8.56 -13.20 -38.88
CA ALA A 595 -9.14 -11.86 -38.91
C ALA A 595 -10.11 -11.63 -37.73
N THR A 596 -11.01 -12.59 -37.49
CA THR A 596 -11.93 -12.54 -36.34
C THR A 596 -11.18 -12.49 -35.01
N ILE A 597 -10.11 -13.27 -34.86
CA ILE A 597 -9.28 -13.26 -33.65
C ILE A 597 -8.64 -11.88 -33.44
N TRP A 598 -8.09 -11.27 -34.50
CA TRP A 598 -7.46 -9.96 -34.40
C TRP A 598 -8.47 -8.84 -34.07
N ASP A 599 -9.65 -8.86 -34.70
CA ASP A 599 -10.72 -7.90 -34.41
C ASP A 599 -11.18 -8.01 -32.95
N MET A 600 -11.28 -9.23 -32.42
CA MET A 600 -11.61 -9.46 -31.01
C MET A 600 -10.49 -9.00 -30.06
N GLU A 601 -9.23 -9.24 -30.38
CA GLU A 601 -8.07 -8.73 -29.61
C GLU A 601 -8.09 -7.19 -29.53
N GLU A 602 -8.32 -6.51 -30.66
CA GLU A 602 -8.42 -5.05 -30.71
C GLU A 602 -9.61 -4.51 -29.91
N LYS A 603 -10.79 -5.12 -30.07
CA LYS A 603 -11.99 -4.75 -29.33
C LYS A 603 -11.78 -4.90 -27.82
N ASN A 604 -11.14 -5.98 -27.38
CA ASN A 604 -10.82 -6.20 -25.97
C ASN A 604 -9.86 -5.14 -25.41
N LEU A 605 -8.87 -4.69 -26.19
CA LEU A 605 -7.97 -3.60 -25.78
C LEU A 605 -8.73 -2.29 -25.53
N HIS A 606 -9.71 -1.97 -26.39
CA HIS A 606 -10.56 -0.78 -26.23
C HIS A 606 -11.52 -0.92 -25.03
N GLU A 607 -12.20 -2.07 -24.90
CA GLU A 607 -13.11 -2.32 -23.77
C GLU A 607 -12.37 -2.29 -22.42
N ARG A 608 -11.16 -2.87 -22.36
CA ARG A 608 -10.29 -2.80 -21.18
C ARG A 608 -9.90 -1.37 -20.85
N HIS A 609 -9.56 -0.53 -21.84
CA HIS A 609 -9.26 0.87 -21.61
C HIS A 609 -10.46 1.65 -21.08
N GLN A 610 -11.65 1.47 -21.67
CA GLN A 610 -12.87 2.11 -21.20
C GLN A 610 -13.23 1.68 -19.77
N LEU A 611 -13.08 0.40 -19.45
CA LEU A 611 -13.27 -0.10 -18.09
C LEU A 611 -12.29 0.59 -17.14
N LEU A 612 -10.98 0.54 -17.41
CA LEU A 612 -9.97 1.17 -16.55
C LEU A 612 -10.20 2.68 -16.36
N LYS A 613 -10.65 3.37 -17.41
CA LYS A 613 -11.00 4.79 -17.37
C LYS A 613 -12.19 5.06 -16.45
N GLN A 614 -13.23 4.22 -16.53
CA GLN A 614 -14.38 4.30 -15.62
C GLN A 614 -13.97 3.98 -14.18
N GLN A 615 -13.16 2.94 -13.96
CA GLN A 615 -12.68 2.55 -12.63
C GLN A 615 -11.87 3.67 -11.97
N LEU A 616 -11.02 4.36 -12.74
CA LEU A 616 -10.26 5.51 -12.26
C LEU A 616 -11.21 6.65 -11.83
N LYS A 617 -12.22 6.96 -12.65
CA LYS A 617 -13.23 7.97 -12.30
C LYS A 617 -14.01 7.61 -11.03
N ASP A 618 -14.37 6.33 -10.86
CA ASP A 618 -15.06 5.85 -9.66
C ASP A 618 -14.19 6.01 -8.40
N GLN A 619 -12.88 5.76 -8.50
CA GLN A 619 -11.92 5.99 -7.41
C GLN A 619 -11.83 7.48 -7.03
N TYR A 620 -11.67 8.37 -8.01
CA TYR A 620 -11.62 9.81 -7.76
C TYR A 620 -12.97 10.39 -7.31
N PHE A 621 -14.09 9.79 -7.75
CA PHE A 621 -15.41 10.12 -7.23
C PHE A 621 -15.51 9.80 -5.73
N LEU A 622 -15.06 8.62 -5.31
CA LEU A 622 -15.00 8.27 -3.90
C LEU A 622 -14.11 9.23 -3.11
N GLN A 623 -12.91 9.53 -3.62
CA GLN A 623 -11.98 10.48 -2.98
C GLN A 623 -12.59 11.89 -2.82
N ARG A 624 -13.29 12.40 -3.84
CA ARG A 624 -14.04 13.67 -3.74
C ARG A 624 -15.11 13.61 -2.68
N HIS A 625 -15.88 12.53 -2.65
CA HIS A 625 -16.96 12.36 -1.66
C HIS A 625 -16.42 12.30 -0.22
N GLN A 626 -15.33 11.57 0.00
CA GLN A 626 -14.63 11.51 1.29
C GLN A 626 -14.05 12.88 1.68
N LEU A 627 -13.42 13.58 0.74
CA LEU A 627 -12.87 14.92 0.96
C LEU A 627 -13.96 15.93 1.37
N LEU A 628 -15.14 15.87 0.76
CA LEU A 628 -16.28 16.70 1.14
C LEU A 628 -16.79 16.35 2.55
N LYS A 629 -16.96 15.06 2.85
CA LYS A 629 -17.41 14.59 4.17
C LYS A 629 -16.43 14.99 5.28
N LYS A 630 -15.13 14.90 5.02
CA LYS A 630 -14.09 15.35 5.95
C LYS A 630 -14.14 16.86 6.16
N HIS A 631 -14.34 17.63 5.09
CA HIS A 631 -14.46 19.08 5.21
C HIS A 631 -15.69 19.52 5.99
N GLU A 632 -16.83 18.84 5.82
CA GLU A 632 -18.03 19.08 6.62
C GLU A 632 -17.73 18.90 8.13
N LYS A 633 -17.01 17.84 8.50
CA LYS A 633 -16.54 17.64 9.88
C LYS A 633 -15.53 18.68 10.36
N GLU A 634 -14.56 19.07 9.52
CA GLU A 634 -13.62 20.16 9.84
C GLU A 634 -14.36 21.50 10.03
N GLN A 635 -15.41 21.78 9.25
CA GLN A 635 -16.25 22.97 9.41
C GLN A 635 -17.06 22.96 10.70
N GLU A 636 -17.71 21.83 11.03
CA GLU A 636 -18.42 21.66 12.31
C GLU A 636 -17.48 21.92 13.50
N GLN A 637 -16.29 21.32 13.48
CA GLN A 637 -15.27 21.51 14.52
C GLN A 637 -14.82 22.97 14.63
N MET A 638 -14.56 23.62 13.50
CA MET A 638 -14.16 25.03 13.47
C MET A 638 -15.27 25.95 14.01
N GLN A 639 -16.53 25.67 13.68
CA GLN A 639 -17.68 26.40 14.20
C GLN A 639 -17.80 26.23 15.73
N CYS A 640 -17.71 25.00 16.24
CA CYS A 640 -17.74 24.73 17.67
C CYS A 640 -16.58 25.43 18.41
N TYR A 641 -15.37 25.40 17.85
CA TYR A 641 -14.20 26.09 18.40
C TYR A 641 -14.41 27.61 18.46
N ASN A 642 -14.80 28.23 17.35
CA ASN A 642 -15.05 29.67 17.26
C ASN A 642 -16.14 30.11 18.25
N GLN A 643 -17.24 29.36 18.33
CA GLN A 643 -18.33 29.62 19.28
C GLN A 643 -17.83 29.58 20.73
N ARG A 644 -16.99 28.60 21.08
CA ARG A 644 -16.42 28.47 22.42
C ARG A 644 -15.50 29.63 22.78
N MET A 645 -14.67 30.07 21.85
CA MET A 645 -13.78 31.23 22.07
C MET A 645 -14.58 32.51 22.36
N ILE A 646 -15.71 32.70 21.66
CA ILE A 646 -16.63 33.80 21.92
C ILE A 646 -17.25 33.68 23.32
N GLU A 647 -17.67 32.48 23.74
CA GLU A 647 -18.26 32.25 25.07
C GLU A 647 -17.27 32.48 26.21
N ILE A 648 -16.01 32.05 26.04
CA ILE A 648 -14.93 32.30 27.02
C ILE A 648 -14.71 33.81 27.19
N LEU A 649 -14.66 34.56 26.07
CA LEU A 649 -14.51 36.01 26.12
C LEU A 649 -15.72 36.67 26.81
N LYS A 650 -16.95 36.27 26.47
CA LYS A 650 -18.17 36.77 27.12
C LYS A 650 -18.16 36.51 28.63
N ALA A 651 -17.78 35.32 29.06
CA ALA A 651 -17.69 34.96 30.47
C ALA A 651 -16.66 35.83 31.22
N ARG A 652 -15.49 36.07 30.62
CA ARG A 652 -14.47 36.98 31.16
C ARG A 652 -14.98 38.41 31.28
N GLN A 653 -15.61 38.94 30.23
CA GLN A 653 -16.20 40.29 30.25
C GLN A 653 -17.28 40.42 31.31
N GLN A 654 -18.11 39.40 31.51
CA GLN A 654 -19.13 39.38 32.56
C GLN A 654 -18.52 39.41 33.97
N GLN A 655 -17.44 38.66 34.19
CA GLN A 655 -16.70 38.69 35.46
C GLN A 655 -16.11 40.08 35.72
N GLU A 656 -15.48 40.70 34.71
CA GLU A 656 -14.93 42.06 34.81
C GLU A 656 -16.03 43.11 35.08
N LYS A 657 -17.20 43.01 34.41
CA LYS A 657 -18.36 43.89 34.65
C LYS A 657 -18.91 43.77 36.07
N SER A 658 -18.89 42.57 36.64
CA SER A 658 -19.38 42.34 38.02
C SER A 658 -18.42 42.89 39.10
N ARG A 659 -17.11 42.89 38.80
CA ARG A 659 -16.05 43.30 39.75
C ARG A 659 -15.85 44.81 39.78
N LEU A 660 -15.90 45.49 38.62
CA LEU A 660 -15.58 46.91 38.51
C LEU A 660 -16.38 47.80 39.49
N PRO A 661 -17.71 47.66 39.66
CA PRO A 661 -18.47 48.51 40.59
C PRO A 661 -18.03 48.33 42.04
N LYS A 662 -17.60 47.12 42.44
CA LYS A 662 -17.11 46.85 43.81
C LYS A 662 -15.78 47.57 44.05
N ILE A 663 -14.88 47.51 43.06
CA ILE A 663 -13.58 48.19 43.09
C ILE A 663 -13.78 49.71 43.14
N GLN A 664 -14.63 50.26 42.27
CA GLN A 664 -14.94 51.70 42.22
C GLN A 664 -15.48 52.22 43.56
N ARG A 665 -16.37 51.48 44.23
CA ARG A 665 -16.87 51.85 45.57
C ARG A 665 -15.77 51.85 46.62
N GLY A 666 -14.87 50.87 46.60
CA GLY A 666 -13.73 50.79 47.51
C GLY A 666 -12.77 51.97 47.33
N GLU A 667 -12.38 52.25 46.09
CA GLU A 667 -11.51 53.39 45.77
C GLU A 667 -12.13 54.73 46.13
N ALA A 668 -13.42 54.92 45.82
CA ALA A 668 -14.11 56.17 46.12
C ALA A 668 -14.15 56.46 47.62
N LYS A 669 -14.36 55.43 48.45
CA LYS A 669 -14.29 55.56 49.92
C LYS A 669 -12.89 56.01 50.36
N THR A 670 -11.84 55.38 49.84
CA THR A 670 -10.45 55.71 50.17
C THR A 670 -10.08 57.12 49.71
N ARG A 671 -10.42 57.50 48.48
CA ARG A 671 -10.18 58.84 47.92
C ARG A 671 -10.93 59.92 48.68
N MET A 672 -12.19 59.68 49.03
CA MET A 672 -13.00 60.58 49.86
C MET A 672 -12.40 60.76 51.26
N ALA A 673 -11.90 59.69 51.88
CA ALA A 673 -11.24 59.77 53.17
C ALA A 673 -9.94 60.59 53.11
N MET A 674 -9.12 60.39 52.07
CA MET A 674 -7.92 61.19 51.83
C MET A 674 -8.25 62.67 51.58
N PHE A 675 -9.28 62.96 50.78
CA PHE A 675 -9.71 64.33 50.51
C PHE A 675 -10.19 65.04 51.78
N LYS A 676 -11.03 64.37 52.59
CA LYS A 676 -11.45 64.90 53.90
C LYS A 676 -10.26 65.14 54.84
N LYS A 677 -9.26 64.26 54.84
CA LYS A 677 -8.02 64.45 55.62
C LYS A 677 -7.21 65.64 55.11
N SER A 678 -7.11 65.84 53.80
CA SER A 678 -6.44 67.00 53.19
C SER A 678 -7.15 68.32 53.51
N LEU A 679 -8.48 68.33 53.50
CA LEU A 679 -9.27 69.51 53.90
C LEU A 679 -9.02 69.87 55.36
N ARG A 680 -8.93 68.89 56.27
CA ARG A 680 -8.62 69.15 57.69
C ARG A 680 -7.25 69.80 57.92
N ILE A 681 -6.30 69.59 57.03
CA ILE A 681 -4.91 70.08 57.18
C ILE A 681 -4.75 71.48 56.55
N ASN A 682 -5.45 71.75 55.44
CA ASN A 682 -5.25 72.95 54.61
C ASN A 682 -6.47 73.89 54.54
N SER A 683 -7.54 73.65 55.30
CA SER A 683 -8.76 74.48 55.21
C SER A 683 -8.57 75.85 55.85
N THR A 684 -8.82 76.89 55.07
CA THR A 684 -8.85 78.31 55.48
C THR A 684 -10.25 78.91 55.35
N GLY A 685 -11.28 78.09 55.09
CA GLY A 685 -12.65 78.51 54.76
C GLY A 685 -13.69 78.18 55.83
N SER A 686 -14.94 78.62 55.62
CA SER A 686 -16.04 78.35 56.56
C SER A 686 -16.52 76.89 56.48
N ALA A 687 -17.19 76.40 57.53
CA ALA A 687 -17.75 75.04 57.56
C ALA A 687 -18.83 74.80 56.48
N SER A 688 -19.35 75.86 55.85
CA SER A 688 -20.24 75.80 54.69
C SER A 688 -19.45 75.54 53.40
N GLU A 689 -18.33 76.24 53.21
CA GLU A 689 -17.45 76.09 52.04
C GLU A 689 -16.81 74.71 51.97
N ASP A 690 -16.44 74.13 53.12
CA ASP A 690 -15.89 72.77 53.18
C ASP A 690 -16.93 71.70 52.83
N ARG A 691 -18.21 71.94 53.15
CA ARG A 691 -19.32 71.07 52.71
C ARG A 691 -19.53 71.16 51.20
N GLU A 692 -19.46 72.35 50.64
CA GLU A 692 -19.56 72.57 49.19
C GLU A 692 -18.40 71.87 48.43
N LYS A 693 -17.16 71.98 48.94
CA LYS A 693 -15.98 71.30 48.36
C LYS A 693 -16.08 69.78 48.40
N ILE A 694 -16.60 69.20 49.49
CA ILE A 694 -16.85 67.74 49.59
C ILE A 694 -17.90 67.30 48.57
N LYS A 695 -18.96 68.09 48.38
CA LYS A 695 -20.01 67.81 47.38
C LYS A 695 -19.46 67.86 45.95
N GLN A 696 -18.65 68.87 45.63
CA GLN A 696 -17.98 68.99 44.33
C GLN A 696 -17.03 67.81 44.06
N PHE A 697 -16.23 67.41 45.06
CA PHE A 697 -15.35 66.23 44.94
C PHE A 697 -16.15 64.94 44.72
N SER A 698 -17.29 64.76 45.41
CA SER A 698 -18.18 63.62 45.18
C SER A 698 -18.73 63.58 43.76
N GLN A 699 -19.15 64.73 43.21
CA GLN A 699 -19.63 64.83 41.82
C GLN A 699 -18.51 64.55 40.81
N GLN A 700 -17.29 65.03 41.08
CA GLN A 700 -16.12 64.76 40.25
C GLN A 700 -15.75 63.27 40.26
N GLU A 701 -15.83 62.61 41.42
CA GLU A 701 -15.57 61.18 41.57
C GLU A 701 -16.64 60.33 40.85
N GLU A 702 -17.92 60.72 40.89
CA GLU A 702 -18.96 60.08 40.08
C GLU A 702 -18.70 60.22 38.57
N LYS A 703 -18.25 61.40 38.12
CA LYS A 703 -17.90 61.63 36.71
C LYS A 703 -16.73 60.74 36.28
N ARG A 704 -15.70 60.58 37.13
CA ARG A 704 -14.58 59.65 36.92
C ARG A 704 -15.07 58.21 36.75
N GLN A 705 -15.92 57.74 37.67
CA GLN A 705 -16.46 56.38 37.61
C GLN A 705 -17.29 56.12 36.36
N ARG A 706 -18.10 57.10 35.91
CA ARG A 706 -18.87 57.01 34.67
C ARG A 706 -17.96 56.93 33.44
N ALA A 707 -16.92 57.75 33.37
CA ALA A 707 -15.95 57.72 32.28
C ALA A 707 -15.18 56.39 32.21
N GLU A 708 -14.79 55.84 33.35
CA GLU A 708 -14.11 54.54 33.43
C GLU A 708 -15.03 53.37 33.01
N ARG A 709 -16.32 53.40 33.39
CA ARG A 709 -17.30 52.41 32.91
C ARG A 709 -17.49 52.47 31.40
N LEU A 710 -17.56 53.68 30.82
CA LEU A 710 -17.65 53.86 29.37
C LEU A 710 -16.39 53.33 28.66
N HIS A 711 -15.21 53.60 29.22
CA HIS A 711 -13.95 53.08 28.68
C HIS A 711 -13.89 51.55 28.73
N GLN A 712 -14.33 50.93 29.84
CA GLN A 712 -14.41 49.47 29.94
C GLN A 712 -15.38 48.88 28.91
N GLN A 713 -16.54 49.51 28.69
CA GLN A 713 -17.50 49.09 27.68
C GLN A 713 -16.88 49.14 26.27
N GLN A 714 -16.25 50.25 25.89
CA GLN A 714 -15.56 50.37 24.60
C GLN A 714 -14.47 49.32 24.42
N LYS A 715 -13.71 49.02 25.48
CA LYS A 715 -12.70 47.95 25.48
C LYS A 715 -13.34 46.59 25.20
N HIS A 716 -14.44 46.26 25.88
CA HIS A 716 -15.17 45.00 25.68
C HIS A 716 -15.74 44.88 24.25
N GLU A 717 -16.28 45.97 23.70
CA GLU A 717 -16.79 46.00 22.32
C GLU A 717 -15.67 45.79 21.29
N ASN A 718 -14.51 46.42 21.46
CA ASN A 718 -13.36 46.24 20.57
C ASN A 718 -12.83 44.80 20.62
N GLN A 719 -12.67 44.22 21.82
CA GLN A 719 -12.26 42.82 21.99
C GLN A 719 -13.24 41.85 21.31
N MET A 720 -14.55 42.13 21.38
CA MET A 720 -15.55 41.28 20.72
C MET A 720 -15.44 41.39 19.19
N ARG A 721 -15.23 42.60 18.66
CA ARG A 721 -15.02 42.81 17.22
C ARG A 721 -13.79 42.06 16.70
N GLU A 722 -12.68 42.13 17.42
CA GLU A 722 -11.45 41.38 17.09
C GLU A 722 -11.68 39.87 17.10
N MET A 723 -12.37 39.36 18.12
CA MET A 723 -12.66 37.92 18.24
C MET A 723 -13.57 37.40 17.12
N VAL A 724 -14.61 38.17 16.74
CA VAL A 724 -15.46 37.83 15.58
C VAL A 724 -14.64 37.85 14.29
N GLY A 725 -13.79 38.86 14.09
CA GLY A 725 -12.90 38.94 12.94
C GLY A 725 -11.93 37.74 12.86
N GLN A 726 -11.42 37.27 14.00
CA GLN A 726 -10.59 36.06 14.06
C GLN A 726 -11.38 34.81 13.68
N CYS A 727 -12.61 34.67 14.18
CA CYS A 727 -13.49 33.55 13.83
C CYS A 727 -13.77 33.50 12.31
N GLU A 728 -14.06 34.65 11.70
CA GLU A 728 -14.26 34.77 10.25
C GLU A 728 -12.98 34.46 9.46
N SER A 729 -11.80 34.86 9.96
CA SER A 729 -10.50 34.50 9.36
C SER A 729 -10.30 32.99 9.36
N ASN A 730 -10.53 32.33 10.51
CA ASN A 730 -10.36 30.89 10.65
C ASN A 730 -11.24 30.11 9.66
N VAL A 731 -12.49 30.55 9.44
CA VAL A 731 -13.42 29.93 8.47
C VAL A 731 -12.94 30.15 7.03
N ARG A 732 -12.46 31.35 6.70
CA ARG A 732 -11.92 31.64 5.35
C ARG A 732 -10.66 30.82 5.05
N GLU A 733 -9.74 30.71 6.00
CA GLU A 733 -8.54 29.88 5.87
C GLU A 733 -8.91 28.41 5.66
N LEU A 734 -9.87 27.89 6.41
CA LEU A 734 -10.34 26.51 6.24
C LEU A 734 -10.96 26.27 4.85
N LEU A 735 -11.75 27.21 4.33
CA LEU A 735 -12.31 27.13 2.99
C LEU A 735 -11.23 27.20 1.90
N GLN A 736 -10.22 28.05 2.08
CA GLN A 736 -9.09 28.14 1.17
C GLN A 736 -8.33 26.81 1.10
N LEU A 737 -8.01 26.22 2.26
CA LEU A 737 -7.34 24.91 2.33
C LEU A 737 -8.16 23.82 1.63
N GLN A 738 -9.50 23.86 1.76
CA GLN A 738 -10.37 22.92 1.04
C GLN A 738 -10.33 23.11 -0.46
N ASN A 739 -10.37 24.35 -0.94
CA ASN A 739 -10.30 24.63 -2.38
C ASN A 739 -8.97 24.17 -2.97
N GLU A 740 -7.85 24.35 -2.25
CA GLU A 740 -6.53 23.85 -2.64
C GLU A 740 -6.52 22.31 -2.70
N LYS A 741 -7.07 21.62 -1.69
CA LYS A 741 -7.21 20.15 -1.70
C LYS A 741 -8.05 19.68 -2.90
N CYS A 742 -9.18 20.33 -3.19
CA CYS A 742 -10.04 20.02 -4.34
C CYS A 742 -9.33 20.23 -5.67
N HIS A 743 -8.61 21.34 -5.83
CA HIS A 743 -7.86 21.65 -7.05
C HIS A 743 -6.79 20.59 -7.33
N LEU A 744 -5.97 20.26 -6.32
CA LEU A 744 -4.94 19.23 -6.44
C LEU A 744 -5.53 17.86 -6.78
N LEU A 745 -6.70 17.52 -6.24
CA LEU A 745 -7.37 16.26 -6.53
C LEU A 745 -7.83 16.18 -8.00
N VAL A 746 -8.42 17.25 -8.53
CA VAL A 746 -8.86 17.34 -9.94
C VAL A 746 -7.67 17.35 -10.90
N GLU A 747 -6.59 18.05 -10.56
CA GLU A 747 -5.35 18.06 -11.33
C GLU A 747 -4.74 16.66 -11.42
N ASN A 748 -4.67 15.95 -10.28
CA ASN A 748 -4.19 14.57 -10.22
C ASN A 748 -5.07 13.61 -11.03
N GLU A 749 -6.40 13.71 -10.91
CA GLU A 749 -7.35 12.93 -11.73
C GLU A 749 -7.11 13.15 -13.23
N THR A 750 -6.97 14.41 -13.64
CA THR A 750 -6.73 14.78 -15.04
C THR A 750 -5.40 14.22 -15.54
N GLN A 751 -4.34 14.32 -14.73
CA GLN A 751 -3.03 13.78 -15.08
C GLN A 751 -3.05 12.25 -15.19
N ARG A 752 -3.70 11.55 -14.26
CA ARG A 752 -3.82 10.08 -14.31
C ARG A 752 -4.65 9.60 -15.49
N LEU A 753 -5.75 10.28 -15.82
CA LEU A 753 -6.54 9.98 -17.02
C LEU A 753 -5.72 10.16 -18.30
N LYS A 754 -4.92 11.23 -18.38
CA LYS A 754 -4.03 11.46 -19.51
C LYS A 754 -2.96 10.37 -19.64
N GLN A 755 -2.31 9.99 -18.53
CA GLN A 755 -1.35 8.89 -18.51
C GLN A 755 -1.98 7.56 -18.95
N LEU A 756 -3.21 7.28 -18.52
CA LEU A 756 -3.94 6.08 -18.93
C LEU A 756 -4.25 6.07 -20.43
N ASP A 757 -4.68 7.21 -20.99
CA ASP A 757 -4.92 7.37 -22.43
C ASP A 757 -3.60 7.20 -23.23
N GLU A 758 -2.48 7.74 -22.75
CA GLU A 758 -1.15 7.57 -23.34
C GLU A 758 -0.68 6.11 -23.32
N GLN A 759 -0.85 5.41 -22.19
CA GLN A 759 -0.55 3.98 -22.05
C GLN A 759 -1.38 3.13 -23.02
N HIS A 760 -2.67 3.42 -23.15
CA HIS A 760 -3.53 2.72 -24.10
C HIS A 760 -3.09 2.93 -25.56
N ASN A 761 -2.77 4.17 -25.93
CA ASN A 761 -2.26 4.47 -27.27
C ASN A 761 -0.95 3.73 -27.56
N GLN A 762 -0.06 3.61 -26.57
CA GLN A 762 1.19 2.86 -26.70
C GLN A 762 0.92 1.36 -26.86
N LEU A 763 0.04 0.76 -26.05
CA LEU A 763 -0.36 -0.65 -26.18
C LEU A 763 -0.99 -0.96 -27.54
N LEU A 764 -1.88 -0.09 -28.04
CA LEU A 764 -2.46 -0.23 -29.37
C LEU A 764 -1.40 -0.15 -30.47
N LYS A 765 -0.40 0.74 -30.32
CA LYS A 765 0.71 0.85 -31.27
C LYS A 765 1.54 -0.43 -31.28
N GLU A 766 1.92 -0.95 -30.11
CA GLU A 766 2.67 -2.21 -29.97
C GLU A 766 1.90 -3.40 -30.56
N TRP A 767 0.60 -3.50 -30.27
CA TRP A 767 -0.26 -4.54 -30.84
C TRP A 767 -0.32 -4.45 -32.37
N ARG A 768 -0.51 -3.25 -32.94
CA ARG A 768 -0.48 -3.04 -34.41
C ARG A 768 0.87 -3.40 -35.03
N ASP A 769 1.97 -3.11 -34.35
CA ASP A 769 3.31 -3.44 -34.84
C ASP A 769 3.60 -4.95 -34.75
N LEU A 770 3.03 -5.66 -33.78
CA LEU A 770 3.06 -7.13 -33.68
C LEU A 770 2.10 -7.82 -34.66
N LEU A 771 1.00 -7.16 -35.05
CA LEU A 771 0.01 -7.70 -35.98
C LEU A 771 0.58 -7.84 -37.40
N LYS A 772 1.37 -6.86 -37.86
CA LYS A 772 2.01 -6.86 -39.20
C LYS A 772 2.80 -8.15 -39.48
N PRO A 773 3.78 -8.57 -38.65
CA PRO A 773 4.53 -9.80 -38.88
C PRO A 773 3.66 -11.05 -38.74
N ARG A 774 2.66 -11.08 -37.83
CA ARG A 774 1.70 -12.20 -37.74
C ARG A 774 0.93 -12.40 -39.04
N LYS A 775 0.37 -11.31 -39.60
CA LYS A 775 -0.36 -11.35 -40.88
C LYS A 775 0.52 -11.79 -42.03
N LYS A 776 1.78 -11.32 -42.07
CA LYS A 776 2.75 -11.77 -43.08
C LYS A 776 3.06 -13.27 -42.95
N ALA A 777 3.35 -13.74 -41.74
CA ALA A 777 3.65 -15.15 -41.49
C ALA A 777 2.48 -16.07 -41.89
N LEU A 778 1.24 -15.65 -41.62
CA LEU A 778 0.05 -16.37 -42.04
C LEU A 778 -0.02 -16.51 -43.57
N GLU A 779 0.12 -15.40 -44.31
CA GLU A 779 0.10 -15.46 -45.79
C GLU A 779 1.27 -16.25 -46.36
N ASP A 780 2.47 -16.16 -45.77
CA ASP A 780 3.63 -16.94 -46.18
C ASP A 780 3.39 -18.46 -45.96
N GLU A 781 2.73 -18.85 -44.87
CA GLU A 781 2.34 -20.26 -44.61
C GLU A 781 1.31 -20.75 -45.62
N LEU A 782 0.24 -19.99 -45.88
CA LEU A 782 -0.79 -20.35 -46.85
C LEU A 782 -0.21 -20.46 -48.27
N ASN A 783 0.66 -19.53 -48.67
CA ASN A 783 1.34 -19.57 -49.96
C ASN A 783 2.31 -20.76 -50.08
N THR A 784 2.93 -21.16 -48.99
CA THR A 784 3.82 -22.35 -48.97
C THR A 784 3.02 -23.62 -49.16
N LYS A 785 1.90 -23.80 -48.43
CA LYS A 785 0.99 -24.94 -48.63
C LYS A 785 0.45 -25.03 -50.06
N LYS A 786 0.11 -23.88 -50.66
CA LYS A 786 -0.33 -23.83 -52.06
C LYS A 786 0.76 -24.31 -53.03
N ARG A 787 2.01 -23.84 -52.84
CA ARG A 787 3.16 -24.28 -53.66
C ARG A 787 3.46 -25.77 -53.50
N GLU A 788 3.39 -26.30 -52.27
CA GLU A 788 3.58 -27.72 -52.00
C GLU A 788 2.53 -28.59 -52.69
N GLN A 789 1.26 -28.18 -52.64
CA GLN A 789 0.18 -28.89 -53.33
C GLN A 789 0.36 -28.85 -54.86
N GLU A 790 0.73 -27.70 -55.43
CA GLU A 790 1.03 -27.59 -56.86
C GLU A 790 2.23 -28.46 -57.28
N ALA A 791 3.27 -28.52 -56.45
CA ALA A 791 4.43 -29.36 -56.70
C ALA A 791 4.07 -30.86 -56.67
N PHE A 792 3.21 -31.27 -55.74
CA PHE A 792 2.69 -32.64 -55.66
C PHE A 792 1.99 -33.06 -56.96
N PHE A 793 1.14 -32.19 -57.52
CA PHE A 793 0.45 -32.49 -58.78
C PHE A 793 1.36 -32.46 -60.01
N ARG A 794 2.34 -31.56 -60.09
CA ARG A 794 3.35 -31.57 -61.18
C ARG A 794 4.20 -32.86 -61.18
N MET A 795 4.52 -33.40 -60.00
CA MET A 795 5.21 -34.69 -59.90
C MET A 795 4.32 -35.87 -60.35
N SER A 796 3.01 -35.79 -60.12
CA SER A 796 2.04 -36.83 -60.54
C SER A 796 1.82 -36.89 -62.07
N GLU A 797 2.03 -35.78 -62.79
CA GLU A 797 1.94 -35.71 -64.26
C GLU A 797 3.19 -36.24 -64.98
N SER A 798 4.36 -36.22 -64.33
CA SER A 798 5.66 -36.58 -64.95
C SER A 798 6.09 -38.03 -64.75
N SER A 799 5.42 -38.78 -63.86
CA SER A 799 5.67 -40.21 -63.68
C SER A 799 4.88 -41.06 -64.68
N ASP A 800 5.54 -41.55 -65.73
CA ASP A 800 5.06 -42.66 -66.55
C ASP A 800 4.89 -43.92 -65.67
N CYS A 801 3.66 -44.41 -65.57
CA CYS A 801 3.31 -45.55 -64.73
C CYS A 801 4.05 -46.85 -65.13
N PRO A 802 4.56 -47.65 -64.16
CA PRO A 802 4.67 -49.09 -64.32
C PRO A 802 3.61 -49.82 -63.48
N ASN A 803 2.74 -50.55 -64.19
CA ASN A 803 1.97 -51.74 -63.83
C ASN A 803 0.99 -51.75 -62.62
N PRO A 804 -0.27 -52.21 -62.80
CA PRO A 804 -1.24 -52.41 -61.72
C PRO A 804 -1.05 -53.81 -61.11
N SER A 805 -0.20 -53.94 -60.11
CA SER A 805 -0.07 -55.18 -59.32
C SER A 805 0.48 -54.90 -57.93
N SER A 806 -0.23 -54.11 -57.12
CA SER A 806 -0.04 -54.11 -55.67
C SER A 806 -1.28 -53.52 -54.98
N PRO A 807 -1.96 -54.26 -54.09
CA PRO A 807 -3.06 -53.73 -53.29
C PRO A 807 -2.58 -52.90 -52.09
N HIS A 808 -1.29 -52.62 -51.95
CA HIS A 808 -0.73 -51.89 -50.81
C HIS A 808 0.19 -50.75 -51.26
N LYS A 809 -0.41 -49.63 -51.65
CA LYS A 809 0.13 -48.30 -51.33
C LYS A 809 -1.03 -47.46 -50.82
N LEU A 810 -1.16 -47.44 -49.49
CA LEU A 810 -1.89 -46.40 -48.79
C LEU A 810 -1.51 -45.05 -49.41
N SER A 811 -2.52 -44.32 -49.87
CA SER A 811 -2.48 -42.87 -49.89
C SER A 811 -1.90 -42.41 -48.55
N LYS A 812 -0.64 -41.97 -48.57
CA LYS A 812 -0.03 -41.33 -47.41
C LYS A 812 -0.63 -39.93 -47.39
N PHE A 813 -1.83 -39.82 -46.83
CA PHE A 813 -2.26 -38.58 -46.18
C PHE A 813 -1.09 -38.10 -45.33
N MET A 814 -0.57 -36.92 -45.60
CA MET A 814 0.23 -36.23 -44.60
C MET A 814 -0.75 -35.84 -43.49
N PRO A 815 -0.63 -36.38 -42.26
CA PRO A 815 -1.37 -35.84 -41.14
C PRO A 815 -0.88 -34.40 -40.95
N TYR A 816 -1.81 -33.48 -40.70
CA TYR A 816 -1.50 -32.17 -40.17
C TYR A 816 -0.68 -32.35 -38.89
N GLN A 817 0.62 -32.09 -38.94
CA GLN A 817 1.41 -31.93 -37.72
C GLN A 817 1.21 -30.50 -37.25
N ASP A 818 0.56 -30.39 -36.09
CA ASP A 818 0.48 -29.18 -35.30
C ASP A 818 1.90 -28.63 -35.07
N SER A 819 2.20 -27.43 -35.58
CA SER A 819 3.49 -26.75 -35.39
C SER A 819 3.64 -26.15 -33.98
N SER A 820 3.07 -26.82 -32.98
CA SER A 820 3.13 -26.44 -31.57
C SER A 820 3.78 -27.51 -30.66
N ASN A 821 4.56 -28.43 -31.25
CA ASN A 821 5.49 -29.34 -30.55
C ASN A 821 6.91 -29.32 -31.15
N THR A 822 7.51 -28.15 -31.18
CA THR A 822 8.94 -27.95 -30.83
C THR A 822 9.01 -26.59 -30.24
#